data_AF-A0A7Y2G0U9-F1
#
_entry.id   AF-A0A7Y2G0U9-F1
#
_cell.length_a   1.000
_cell.length_b   1.000
_cell.length_c   1.000
_cell.angle_alpha   90.00
_cell.angle_beta   90.00
_cell.angle_gamma   90.00
#
_symmetry.space_group_name_H-M   'P 1'
#
loop_
_entity.id
_entity.type
_entity.pdbx_description
1 polymer ?
#
loop_
_entity_poly.entity_id
_entity_poly.type
_entity_poly.pdbx_seq_one_letter_code
_entity_poly.pdbx_strand_id
1 'polypeptide(L)'
;MRTSPKWLLVLVVFALAVPFELHAQNGSSSQVPPEYRGDEGEIARGILDGNLIETNFRNHGELSRWNDNPWGIWPRGVGGRHVDGVGVLVSGRVPGERAKWPFYGGKADTMVNPVILTYRDFGKKTGPSGELWGWLPLPGFNNPARINNLGQLEPTPALSDDQDSWPTFWPDRLGNPDDPGWAGQWNGFFGRGVFNADLESYYVMDDFSDKEYQVSPGSGQPLSQWGVFYASPSDSTIGGLGMQTGVRIFQWANVLAEDAMFLLYRITNVSEYDYEANPPIEDVGLWFGQVMDYGLGNEEGDETAAFDPQLDVTFGYDQDGIGQSPTGQLYDLGYTGFAFLESPARDDDGTDNDEDGITDELRFGGPGMLIQGQDAIRAFVEANYDMDDFERFNGPLEERPAFEEGRWWTGDENLDWVGFDDANGSGVIDPGENTRSDVGLDGKGPFDLSYPGPDTGEGDGIPQNGEPNFDELDVDESDQIGLTGYDLDTRPFYESGDNLRDDTWLWNQIFNVAEPNIIIGSTGLTEEVADVEPFILFSSGPVSLRPQATTFFSTAWIFGAGPDDTDFFKNRRTVQSIYNADYQFAQPPFTPTLLAVPGDERVVLTWDTLAVASFDRFSQSFDFEGFRLYKGTDPLLSDSRTITNVDGTPTFFKPIAQWDLENGISGPRTVLG
;
A
#
# COMPACT_ATOMS: atom_id res chain seq x y z
N MET A 1 19.22 80.68 -28.94
CA MET A 1 18.00 80.00 -28.45
C MET A 1 18.27 78.51 -28.43
N ARG A 2 18.20 77.90 -27.24
CA ARG A 2 18.30 76.45 -27.04
C ARG A 2 17.00 75.81 -27.53
N THR A 3 17.07 74.81 -28.40
CA THR A 3 16.12 73.70 -28.46
C THR A 3 16.85 72.43 -28.89
N SER A 4 16.53 71.36 -28.18
CA SER A 4 17.15 70.05 -28.05
C SER A 4 16.93 69.10 -29.24
N PRO A 5 17.83 68.13 -29.47
CA PRO A 5 17.59 67.00 -30.36
C PRO A 5 16.66 65.97 -29.70
N LYS A 6 15.71 65.45 -30.48
CA LYS A 6 14.84 64.33 -30.11
C LYS A 6 15.68 63.06 -30.05
N TRP A 7 15.77 62.44 -28.88
CA TRP A 7 16.32 61.10 -28.72
C TRP A 7 15.24 60.08 -29.07
N LEU A 8 15.55 59.20 -30.01
CA LEU A 8 14.78 58.02 -30.36
C LEU A 8 14.96 57.02 -29.20
N LEU A 9 13.89 56.71 -28.47
CA LEU A 9 13.90 55.64 -27.49
C LEU A 9 13.73 54.32 -28.25
N VAL A 10 14.80 53.54 -28.37
CA VAL A 10 14.74 52.14 -28.82
C VAL A 10 14.26 51.32 -27.64
N LEU A 11 13.01 50.89 -27.70
CA LEU A 11 12.42 49.92 -26.77
C LEU A 11 12.92 48.54 -27.18
N VAL A 12 13.96 48.05 -26.49
CA VAL A 12 14.39 46.65 -26.58
C VAL A 12 13.39 45.85 -25.74
N VAL A 13 12.43 45.22 -26.39
CA VAL A 13 11.57 44.22 -25.77
C VAL A 13 12.42 42.96 -25.61
N PHE A 14 12.87 42.68 -24.38
CA PHE A 14 13.30 41.34 -24.01
C PHE A 14 12.05 40.46 -24.00
N ALA A 15 11.89 39.66 -25.06
CA ALA A 15 10.98 38.52 -25.02
C ALA A 15 11.60 37.51 -24.05
N LEU A 16 11.09 37.46 -22.82
CA LEU A 16 11.26 36.30 -21.94
C LEU A 16 10.53 35.14 -22.62
N ALA A 17 11.27 34.37 -23.41
CA ALA A 17 10.86 33.03 -23.76
C ALA A 17 11.03 32.20 -22.47
N VAL A 18 9.94 32.05 -21.72
CA VAL A 18 9.83 30.97 -20.73
C VAL A 18 9.88 29.69 -21.56
N PRO A 19 10.88 28.81 -21.40
CA PRO A 19 10.78 27.49 -21.96
C PRO A 19 9.63 26.80 -21.22
N PHE A 20 8.56 26.50 -21.94
CA PHE A 20 7.69 25.39 -21.55
C PHE A 20 8.54 24.14 -21.72
N GLU A 21 9.21 23.72 -20.65
CA GLU A 21 9.67 22.34 -20.55
C GLU A 21 8.40 21.50 -20.42
N LEU A 22 8.08 20.77 -21.48
CA LEU A 22 7.28 19.56 -21.35
C LEU A 22 8.10 18.67 -20.43
N HIS A 23 7.71 18.58 -19.16
CA HIS A 23 8.05 17.46 -18.31
C HIS A 23 7.39 16.23 -18.96
N ALA A 24 8.09 15.61 -19.91
CA ALA A 24 7.90 14.21 -20.13
C ALA A 24 8.32 13.55 -18.81
N GLN A 25 7.42 12.82 -18.16
CA GLN A 25 7.78 11.84 -17.13
C GLN A 25 8.82 10.91 -17.76
N ASN A 26 10.09 11.25 -17.62
CA ASN A 26 11.22 10.39 -17.95
C ASN A 26 11.55 9.63 -16.67
N GLY A 27 10.67 8.70 -16.32
CA GLY A 27 10.87 7.64 -15.35
C GLY A 27 10.03 6.50 -15.88
N SER A 28 10.53 5.25 -15.87
CA SER A 28 9.76 4.10 -16.33
C SER A 28 8.56 3.87 -15.41
N SER A 29 7.49 4.62 -15.64
CA SER A 29 6.24 4.41 -14.94
C SER A 29 5.78 2.99 -15.24
N SER A 30 5.30 2.30 -14.21
CA SER A 30 4.66 0.99 -14.22
C SER A 30 3.33 1.02 -14.97
N GLN A 31 3.34 1.56 -16.19
CA GLN A 31 2.16 1.78 -17.00
C GLN A 31 1.73 0.47 -17.65
N VAL A 32 0.58 0.00 -17.23
CA VAL A 32 -0.09 -1.13 -17.87
C VAL A 32 -0.57 -0.71 -19.26
N PRO A 33 -0.26 -1.49 -20.33
CA PRO A 33 -0.68 -1.12 -21.67
C PRO A 33 -2.22 -0.96 -21.80
N PRO A 34 -2.71 -0.01 -22.62
CA PRO A 34 -4.14 0.28 -22.74
C PRO A 34 -5.02 -0.86 -23.30
N GLU A 35 -4.48 -1.98 -23.74
CA GLU A 35 -5.25 -3.15 -24.12
C GLU A 35 -5.69 -4.02 -22.93
N TYR A 36 -5.03 -3.89 -21.78
CA TYR A 36 -5.39 -4.60 -20.56
C TYR A 36 -6.53 -3.84 -19.87
N ARG A 37 -7.59 -4.57 -19.56
CA ARG A 37 -8.86 -4.05 -19.05
C ARG A 37 -9.44 -5.06 -18.08
N GLY A 38 -10.09 -4.57 -17.02
CA GLY A 38 -10.76 -5.37 -16.02
C GLY A 38 -11.79 -6.31 -16.65
N ASP A 39 -11.77 -7.58 -16.25
CA ASP A 39 -12.73 -8.60 -16.72
C ASP A 39 -13.25 -9.43 -15.54
N GLU A 40 -14.57 -9.63 -15.47
CA GLU A 40 -15.23 -10.44 -14.43
C GLU A 40 -14.77 -11.91 -14.49
N GLY A 41 -14.37 -12.38 -15.68
CA GLY A 41 -13.81 -13.71 -15.90
C GLY A 41 -12.43 -13.92 -15.29
N GLU A 42 -11.71 -12.85 -14.96
CA GLU A 42 -10.36 -12.89 -14.37
C GLU A 42 -10.40 -12.83 -12.82
N ILE A 43 -11.60 -12.79 -12.22
CA ILE A 43 -11.75 -12.84 -10.77
C ILE A 43 -11.23 -14.17 -10.23
N ALA A 44 -10.18 -14.08 -9.42
CA ALA A 44 -9.51 -15.19 -8.77
C ALA A 44 -9.57 -14.99 -7.24
N ARG A 45 -9.71 -16.11 -6.53
CA ARG A 45 -9.70 -16.16 -5.07
C ARG A 45 -8.33 -16.66 -4.61
N GLY A 46 -7.73 -15.97 -3.64
CA GLY A 46 -6.49 -16.39 -2.99
C GLY A 46 -6.66 -16.58 -1.48
N ILE A 47 -5.64 -17.15 -0.87
CA ILE A 47 -5.45 -17.25 0.58
C ILE A 47 -4.15 -16.54 0.93
N LEU A 48 -4.18 -15.78 2.02
CA LEU A 48 -3.02 -15.16 2.63
C LEU A 48 -2.77 -15.87 3.96
N ASP A 49 -1.57 -16.44 4.12
CA ASP A 49 -1.17 -17.19 5.30
C ASP A 49 0.36 -17.12 5.55
N GLY A 50 0.98 -16.00 5.17
CA GLY A 50 2.41 -15.75 5.35
C GLY A 50 2.83 -15.59 6.82
N ASN A 51 1.89 -15.25 7.71
CA ASN A 51 2.16 -15.08 9.14
C ASN A 51 1.07 -15.70 10.05
N LEU A 52 0.74 -15.07 11.18
CA LEU A 52 -0.32 -15.57 12.07
C LEU A 52 -1.72 -15.18 11.60
N ILE A 53 -1.87 -14.36 10.58
CA ILE A 53 -3.18 -14.01 10.00
C ILE A 53 -3.46 -14.94 8.82
N GLU A 54 -4.62 -15.57 8.84
CA GLU A 54 -5.12 -16.41 7.74
C GLU A 54 -6.41 -15.82 7.17
N THR A 55 -6.42 -15.38 5.92
CA THR A 55 -7.64 -14.80 5.30
C THR A 55 -7.76 -15.12 3.82
N ASN A 56 -8.99 -15.17 3.30
CA ASN A 56 -9.21 -15.18 1.85
C ASN A 56 -9.23 -13.75 1.29
N PHE A 57 -8.93 -13.62 0.00
CA PHE A 57 -9.06 -12.36 -0.73
C PHE A 57 -9.36 -12.62 -2.20
N ARG A 58 -9.73 -11.57 -2.92
CA ARG A 58 -9.94 -11.59 -4.37
C ARG A 58 -9.22 -10.43 -5.03
N ASN A 59 -8.77 -10.64 -6.26
CA ASN A 59 -8.08 -9.64 -7.08
C ASN A 59 -8.97 -8.46 -7.55
N HIS A 60 -10.08 -8.19 -6.87
CA HIS A 60 -10.92 -7.00 -7.08
C HIS A 60 -11.01 -6.13 -5.82
N GLY A 61 -10.03 -6.23 -4.92
CA GLY A 61 -9.92 -5.37 -3.74
C GLY A 61 -10.78 -5.79 -2.54
N GLU A 62 -11.30 -7.02 -2.51
CA GLU A 62 -12.02 -7.54 -1.35
C GLU A 62 -11.13 -8.50 -0.54
N LEU A 63 -11.07 -8.27 0.77
CA LEU A 63 -10.42 -9.16 1.74
C LEU A 63 -11.43 -9.65 2.77
N SER A 64 -11.29 -10.92 3.15
CA SER A 64 -12.26 -11.67 3.93
C SER A 64 -13.67 -11.66 3.31
N ARG A 65 -14.42 -12.72 3.55
CA ARG A 65 -15.81 -12.79 3.11
C ARG A 65 -16.58 -13.77 3.97
N TRP A 66 -17.66 -13.29 4.58
CA TRP A 66 -18.59 -14.13 5.33
C TRP A 66 -19.01 -15.36 4.52
N ASN A 67 -19.09 -16.52 5.18
CA ASN A 67 -19.31 -17.84 4.57
C ASN A 67 -18.25 -18.34 3.58
N ASP A 68 -17.10 -17.67 3.48
CA ASP A 68 -15.94 -18.17 2.76
C ASP A 68 -14.71 -18.22 3.69
N ASN A 69 -14.38 -19.40 4.21
CA ASN A 69 -13.25 -19.57 5.13
C ASN A 69 -11.90 -19.46 4.38
N PRO A 70 -10.88 -18.76 4.91
CA PRO A 70 -10.77 -18.19 6.25
C PRO A 70 -11.20 -16.72 6.36
N TRP A 71 -11.71 -16.34 7.54
CA TRP A 71 -12.37 -15.05 7.83
C TRP A 71 -11.49 -14.07 8.64
N GLY A 72 -10.24 -13.91 8.24
CA GLY A 72 -9.25 -13.18 9.06
C GLY A 72 -8.91 -13.89 10.35
N ILE A 73 -8.67 -15.20 10.30
CA ILE A 73 -8.38 -16.01 11.49
C ILE A 73 -7.05 -15.58 12.07
N TRP A 74 -7.05 -15.24 13.36
CA TRP A 74 -5.84 -14.99 14.12
C TRP A 74 -5.95 -15.50 15.58
N PRO A 75 -4.89 -16.10 16.14
CA PRO A 75 -3.76 -16.65 15.43
C PRO A 75 -4.19 -17.79 14.50
N ARG A 76 -3.51 -17.97 13.37
CA ARG A 76 -3.78 -19.03 12.41
C ARG A 76 -3.85 -20.39 13.12
N GLY A 77 -4.79 -21.23 12.69
CA GLY A 77 -4.99 -22.58 13.23
C GLY A 77 -5.94 -22.68 14.45
N VAL A 78 -6.42 -21.57 15.01
CA VAL A 78 -7.45 -21.62 16.10
C VAL A 78 -8.87 -21.90 15.59
N GLY A 79 -9.14 -21.66 14.29
CA GLY A 79 -10.43 -21.99 13.64
C GLY A 79 -11.57 -21.00 13.93
N GLY A 80 -11.24 -19.74 14.17
CA GLY A 80 -12.17 -18.66 14.54
C GLY A 80 -12.63 -17.78 13.37
N ARG A 81 -13.16 -16.60 13.71
CA ARG A 81 -13.64 -15.54 12.81
C ARG A 81 -13.34 -14.18 13.46
N HIS A 82 -12.90 -13.20 12.67
CA HIS A 82 -12.63 -11.84 13.17
C HIS A 82 -13.21 -10.74 12.29
N VAL A 83 -13.19 -10.89 10.96
CA VAL A 83 -13.71 -9.89 10.01
C VAL A 83 -14.50 -10.60 8.92
N ASP A 84 -15.71 -10.12 8.64
CA ASP A 84 -16.65 -10.70 7.67
C ASP A 84 -16.53 -10.09 6.26
N GLY A 85 -15.85 -8.95 6.12
CA GLY A 85 -15.44 -8.43 4.83
C GLY A 85 -14.79 -7.07 4.90
N VAL A 86 -13.92 -6.81 3.94
CA VAL A 86 -13.23 -5.53 3.71
C VAL A 86 -13.38 -5.16 2.24
N GLY A 87 -13.66 -3.90 1.94
CA GLY A 87 -13.70 -3.39 0.58
C GLY A 87 -13.06 -2.01 0.47
N VAL A 88 -12.22 -1.80 -0.54
CA VAL A 88 -11.66 -0.49 -0.89
C VAL A 88 -12.61 0.27 -1.82
N LEU A 89 -12.70 1.58 -1.63
CA LEU A 89 -13.51 2.46 -2.47
C LEU A 89 -12.76 3.70 -2.94
N VAL A 90 -13.17 4.18 -4.12
CA VAL A 90 -12.85 5.51 -4.62
C VAL A 90 -14.15 6.17 -5.02
N SER A 91 -14.33 7.42 -4.64
CA SER A 91 -15.53 8.18 -4.98
C SER A 91 -15.20 9.59 -5.41
N GLY A 92 -16.06 10.16 -6.24
CA GLY A 92 -15.94 11.54 -6.68
C GLY A 92 -17.30 12.12 -7.04
N ARG A 93 -17.35 13.45 -7.17
CA ARG A 93 -18.54 14.16 -7.63
C ARG A 93 -18.26 14.87 -8.94
N VAL A 94 -18.95 14.45 -9.99
CA VAL A 94 -18.65 14.80 -11.38
C VAL A 94 -19.88 15.36 -12.11
N PRO A 95 -19.70 16.09 -13.22
CA PRO A 95 -20.83 16.59 -14.01
C PRO A 95 -21.70 15.47 -14.59
N GLY A 96 -23.00 15.57 -14.35
CA GLY A 96 -24.03 14.80 -15.04
C GLY A 96 -24.55 15.57 -16.25
N GLU A 97 -23.97 15.32 -17.43
CA GLU A 97 -24.34 16.02 -18.66
C GLU A 97 -25.76 15.64 -19.09
N ARG A 98 -26.69 16.59 -19.08
CA ARG A 98 -28.05 16.44 -19.61
C ARG A 98 -28.33 17.36 -20.79
N ALA A 99 -27.77 18.56 -20.78
CA ALA A 99 -28.00 19.57 -21.81
C ALA A 99 -27.49 19.12 -23.20
N LYS A 100 -26.41 18.32 -23.21
CA LYS A 100 -25.79 17.74 -24.41
C LYS A 100 -26.65 16.66 -25.08
N TRP A 101 -27.49 15.95 -24.32
CA TRP A 101 -28.13 14.73 -24.79
C TRP A 101 -29.64 14.90 -25.06
N PRO A 102 -30.13 14.61 -26.28
CA PRO A 102 -31.54 14.84 -26.65
C PRO A 102 -32.56 14.09 -25.79
N PHE A 103 -32.20 12.92 -25.24
CA PHE A 103 -33.10 12.09 -24.43
C PHE A 103 -33.48 12.72 -23.08
N TYR A 104 -32.75 13.72 -22.59
CA TYR A 104 -33.16 14.47 -21.40
C TYR A 104 -34.08 15.66 -21.70
N GLY A 105 -34.39 15.93 -22.97
CA GLY A 105 -35.37 16.96 -23.35
C GLY A 105 -34.93 18.38 -23.01
N GLY A 106 -33.62 18.67 -23.02
CA GLY A 106 -33.08 20.01 -22.75
C GLY A 106 -33.07 20.41 -21.27
N LYS A 107 -33.13 19.45 -20.35
CA LYS A 107 -32.87 19.69 -18.91
C LYS A 107 -31.43 20.19 -18.71
N ALA A 108 -31.23 21.05 -17.72
CA ALA A 108 -29.91 21.53 -17.31
C ALA A 108 -29.04 20.38 -16.76
N ASP A 109 -27.72 20.49 -16.83
CA ASP A 109 -26.80 19.51 -16.24
C ASP A 109 -27.00 19.38 -14.72
N THR A 110 -26.57 18.26 -14.15
CA THR A 110 -26.52 18.01 -12.69
C THR A 110 -25.11 17.68 -12.26
N MET A 111 -24.95 17.27 -11.00
CA MET A 111 -23.83 16.44 -10.57
C MET A 111 -24.31 15.00 -10.39
N VAL A 112 -23.37 14.05 -10.48
CA VAL A 112 -23.52 12.64 -10.12
C VAL A 112 -22.33 12.24 -9.27
N ASN A 113 -22.46 11.17 -8.47
CA ASN A 113 -21.49 10.85 -7.43
C ASN A 113 -20.97 9.41 -7.56
N PRO A 114 -20.19 9.06 -8.61
CA PRO A 114 -19.69 7.70 -8.76
C PRO A 114 -18.98 7.20 -7.50
N VAL A 115 -19.36 6.01 -7.03
CA VAL A 115 -18.63 5.29 -5.97
C VAL A 115 -18.23 3.94 -6.53
N ILE A 116 -16.93 3.68 -6.57
CA ILE A 116 -16.37 2.42 -7.03
C ILE A 116 -16.14 1.53 -5.82
N LEU A 117 -16.92 0.45 -5.72
CA LEU A 117 -16.81 -0.56 -4.67
C LEU A 117 -17.16 -1.93 -5.27
N THR A 118 -16.46 -2.97 -4.83
CA THR A 118 -16.86 -4.36 -5.09
C THR A 118 -16.72 -5.16 -3.81
N TYR A 119 -17.83 -5.28 -3.09
CA TYR A 119 -17.87 -5.80 -1.73
C TYR A 119 -19.06 -6.75 -1.54
N ARG A 120 -18.78 -8.04 -1.30
CA ARG A 120 -19.77 -9.09 -1.00
C ARG A 120 -20.98 -9.04 -1.93
N ASP A 121 -22.12 -9.55 -1.50
CA ASP A 121 -23.37 -9.35 -2.24
C ASP A 121 -23.91 -7.93 -2.00
N PHE A 122 -23.76 -7.37 -0.79
CA PHE A 122 -24.38 -6.10 -0.37
C PHE A 122 -23.84 -4.85 -1.06
N GLY A 123 -22.56 -4.82 -1.43
CA GLY A 123 -21.92 -3.75 -2.21
C GLY A 123 -21.69 -4.12 -3.68
N LYS A 124 -22.20 -5.26 -4.16
CA LYS A 124 -22.08 -5.66 -5.57
C LYS A 124 -23.08 -4.89 -6.44
N LYS A 125 -22.60 -3.94 -7.24
CA LYS A 125 -23.39 -3.26 -8.28
C LYS A 125 -23.41 -4.10 -9.56
N THR A 126 -24.56 -4.15 -10.23
CA THR A 126 -24.68 -4.86 -11.51
C THR A 126 -25.42 -4.03 -12.54
N GLY A 127 -24.95 -4.07 -13.78
CA GLY A 127 -25.61 -3.44 -14.91
C GLY A 127 -26.89 -4.14 -15.36
N PRO A 128 -27.62 -3.57 -16.34
CA PRO A 128 -28.90 -4.10 -16.80
C PRO A 128 -28.85 -5.52 -17.38
N SER A 129 -27.67 -6.00 -17.80
CA SER A 129 -27.49 -7.36 -18.33
C SER A 129 -26.97 -8.34 -17.27
N GLY A 130 -26.78 -7.88 -16.03
CA GLY A 130 -26.25 -8.65 -14.91
C GLY A 130 -24.72 -8.65 -14.81
N GLU A 131 -24.03 -7.88 -15.64
CA GLU A 131 -22.59 -7.67 -15.57
C GLU A 131 -22.20 -6.93 -14.28
N LEU A 132 -21.08 -7.31 -13.66
CA LEU A 132 -20.55 -6.61 -12.51
C LEU A 132 -20.07 -5.19 -12.90
N TRP A 133 -20.45 -4.20 -12.09
CA TRP A 133 -19.95 -2.82 -12.15
C TRP A 133 -19.17 -2.52 -10.88
N GLY A 134 -17.93 -2.05 -11.03
CA GLY A 134 -17.01 -1.76 -9.93
C GLY A 134 -15.59 -2.17 -10.29
N TRP A 135 -14.80 -2.52 -9.28
CA TRP A 135 -13.44 -3.03 -9.45
C TRP A 135 -13.46 -4.40 -10.13
N LEU A 136 -12.72 -4.52 -11.23
CA LEU A 136 -12.44 -5.80 -11.89
C LEU A 136 -10.94 -5.99 -12.10
N PRO A 137 -10.41 -7.21 -11.92
CA PRO A 137 -9.00 -7.50 -12.12
C PRO A 137 -8.61 -7.40 -13.59
N LEU A 138 -7.42 -6.86 -13.84
CA LEU A 138 -6.80 -6.92 -15.15
C LEU A 138 -6.21 -8.32 -15.39
N PRO A 139 -6.32 -8.86 -16.63
CA PRO A 139 -5.61 -10.07 -17.01
C PRO A 139 -4.09 -9.85 -16.97
N GLY A 140 -3.33 -10.92 -16.79
CA GLY A 140 -1.86 -10.87 -16.81
C GLY A 140 -1.21 -10.51 -15.48
N PHE A 141 -1.96 -10.45 -14.39
CA PHE A 141 -1.45 -10.32 -13.02
C PHE A 141 -1.65 -11.59 -12.17
N ASN A 142 -1.98 -12.69 -12.84
CA ASN A 142 -2.02 -14.04 -12.30
C ASN A 142 -1.84 -15.07 -13.42
N ASN A 143 -1.66 -16.32 -13.04
CA ASN A 143 -1.72 -17.46 -13.95
C ASN A 143 -3.14 -18.05 -14.00
N PRO A 144 -3.93 -17.79 -15.07
CA PRO A 144 -5.27 -18.37 -15.20
C PRO A 144 -5.25 -19.89 -15.44
N ALA A 145 -4.08 -20.49 -15.66
CA ALA A 145 -3.90 -21.93 -15.84
C ALA A 145 -3.27 -22.63 -14.63
N ARG A 146 -3.12 -21.94 -13.48
CA ARG A 146 -2.53 -22.51 -12.26
C ARG A 146 -3.27 -23.78 -11.83
N ILE A 147 -2.50 -24.83 -11.56
CA ILE A 147 -3.00 -26.09 -11.04
C ILE A 147 -2.53 -26.23 -9.59
N ASN A 148 -3.47 -26.35 -8.65
CA ASN A 148 -3.12 -26.51 -7.23
C ASN A 148 -2.51 -27.88 -6.92
N ASN A 149 -2.05 -28.06 -5.68
CA ASN A 149 -1.45 -29.31 -5.20
C ASN A 149 -2.39 -30.54 -5.27
N LEU A 150 -3.69 -30.35 -5.51
CA LEU A 150 -4.67 -31.41 -5.72
C LEU A 150 -4.90 -31.75 -7.21
N GLY A 151 -4.18 -31.09 -8.12
CA GLY A 151 -4.32 -31.29 -9.56
C GLY A 151 -5.55 -30.60 -10.17
N GLN A 152 -6.11 -29.58 -9.49
CA GLN A 152 -7.31 -28.86 -9.92
C GLN A 152 -6.95 -27.48 -10.47
N LEU A 153 -7.68 -27.03 -11.50
CA LEU A 153 -7.59 -25.67 -12.01
C LEU A 153 -8.10 -24.71 -10.93
N GLU A 154 -7.21 -23.90 -10.39
CA GLU A 154 -7.48 -22.95 -9.32
C GLU A 154 -6.56 -21.73 -9.50
N PRO A 155 -6.95 -20.79 -10.39
CA PRO A 155 -6.31 -19.49 -10.48
C PRO A 155 -6.39 -18.79 -9.12
N THR A 156 -5.29 -18.22 -8.70
CA THR A 156 -5.17 -17.37 -7.51
C THR A 156 -4.53 -16.05 -7.95
N PRO A 157 -4.83 -14.90 -7.32
CA PRO A 157 -3.99 -13.72 -7.48
C PRO A 157 -2.52 -14.07 -7.19
N ALA A 158 -1.58 -13.43 -7.86
CA ALA A 158 -0.18 -13.84 -7.78
C ALA A 158 0.38 -13.68 -6.34
N LEU A 159 1.03 -14.73 -5.85
CA LEU A 159 1.64 -14.81 -4.52
C LEU A 159 3.15 -15.06 -4.65
N SER A 160 3.97 -14.39 -3.85
CA SER A 160 5.44 -14.47 -3.92
C SER A 160 5.98 -15.88 -3.59
N ASP A 161 5.28 -16.63 -2.75
CA ASP A 161 5.65 -18.00 -2.35
C ASP A 161 5.13 -19.09 -3.31
N ASP A 162 4.37 -18.70 -4.33
CA ASP A 162 3.79 -19.59 -5.32
C ASP A 162 4.09 -19.15 -6.76
N GLN A 163 5.23 -19.61 -7.27
CA GLN A 163 5.65 -19.31 -8.64
C GLN A 163 4.66 -19.79 -9.72
N ASP A 164 3.84 -20.82 -9.45
CA ASP A 164 2.84 -21.30 -10.41
C ASP A 164 1.65 -20.33 -10.52
N SER A 165 1.52 -19.38 -9.60
CA SER A 165 0.53 -18.29 -9.65
C SER A 165 0.94 -17.11 -10.53
N TRP A 166 2.20 -17.02 -10.95
CA TRP A 166 2.71 -15.85 -11.67
C TRP A 166 2.30 -15.86 -13.16
N PRO A 167 2.02 -14.69 -13.75
CA PRO A 167 1.83 -14.58 -15.18
C PRO A 167 3.13 -14.92 -15.93
N THR A 168 3.04 -15.16 -17.25
CA THR A 168 4.23 -15.41 -18.07
C THR A 168 5.18 -14.21 -18.15
N PHE A 169 4.63 -13.01 -17.99
CA PHE A 169 5.31 -11.72 -17.90
C PHE A 169 4.35 -10.72 -17.25
N TRP A 170 4.89 -9.67 -16.64
CA TRP A 170 4.16 -8.63 -15.93
C TRP A 170 3.84 -7.45 -16.86
N PRO A 171 2.56 -7.16 -17.15
CA PRO A 171 2.17 -6.12 -18.10
C PRO A 171 2.70 -4.72 -17.73
N ASP A 172 2.71 -4.37 -16.45
CA ASP A 172 3.23 -3.12 -15.88
C ASP A 172 4.75 -2.96 -16.03
N ARG A 173 5.47 -4.04 -16.33
CA ARG A 173 6.94 -4.05 -16.50
C ARG A 173 7.37 -4.14 -17.96
N LEU A 174 6.46 -4.14 -18.93
CA LEU A 174 6.80 -4.21 -20.36
C LEU A 174 7.59 -3.00 -20.85
N GLY A 175 7.51 -1.86 -20.14
CA GLY A 175 8.30 -0.65 -20.42
C GLY A 175 9.74 -0.70 -19.90
N ASN A 176 10.12 -1.68 -19.08
CA ASN A 176 11.48 -1.79 -18.56
C ASN A 176 12.49 -1.98 -19.72
N PRO A 177 13.55 -1.16 -19.82
CA PRO A 177 14.47 -1.19 -20.96
C PRO A 177 15.43 -2.39 -20.97
N ASP A 178 15.72 -2.98 -19.81
CA ASP A 178 16.74 -4.01 -19.62
C ASP A 178 16.15 -5.43 -19.61
N ASP A 179 14.97 -5.62 -19.02
CA ASP A 179 14.23 -6.89 -19.01
C ASP A 179 12.70 -6.67 -19.11
N PRO A 180 12.17 -6.37 -20.31
CA PRO A 180 10.74 -6.12 -20.51
C PRO A 180 9.84 -7.24 -19.95
N GLY A 181 8.99 -6.89 -19.00
CA GLY A 181 7.97 -7.77 -18.43
C GLY A 181 8.46 -8.73 -17.36
N TRP A 182 9.74 -8.66 -16.94
CA TRP A 182 10.32 -9.45 -15.84
C TRP A 182 9.91 -10.94 -15.88
N ALA A 183 10.00 -11.56 -17.04
CA ALA A 183 9.44 -12.89 -17.28
C ALA A 183 10.04 -13.95 -16.35
N GLY A 184 9.16 -14.68 -15.63
CA GLY A 184 9.56 -15.74 -14.70
C GLY A 184 10.23 -15.25 -13.41
N GLN A 185 10.23 -13.94 -13.14
CA GLN A 185 10.68 -13.34 -11.88
C GLN A 185 9.47 -12.80 -11.11
N TRP A 186 9.60 -12.70 -9.78
CA TRP A 186 8.58 -12.03 -8.95
C TRP A 186 8.57 -10.52 -9.24
N ASN A 187 7.38 -9.91 -9.35
CA ASN A 187 7.23 -8.46 -9.39
C ASN A 187 7.18 -7.93 -7.97
N GLY A 188 8.34 -7.90 -7.31
CA GLY A 188 8.47 -7.45 -5.94
C GLY A 188 8.31 -5.94 -5.81
N PHE A 189 7.89 -5.49 -4.63
CA PHE A 189 7.78 -4.07 -4.29
C PHE A 189 9.11 -3.32 -4.54
N PHE A 190 10.21 -3.87 -4.05
CA PHE A 190 11.58 -3.36 -4.23
C PHE A 190 12.29 -3.86 -5.49
N GLY A 191 11.55 -4.34 -6.49
CA GLY A 191 12.14 -4.70 -7.78
C GLY A 191 12.08 -6.18 -8.16
N ARG A 192 12.86 -6.52 -9.18
CA ARG A 192 12.76 -7.75 -9.95
C ARG A 192 13.28 -8.96 -9.20
N GLY A 193 12.38 -9.84 -8.78
CA GLY A 193 12.75 -11.03 -8.02
C GLY A 193 13.35 -10.68 -6.65
N VAL A 194 12.94 -9.55 -6.08
CA VAL A 194 13.23 -9.14 -4.71
C VAL A 194 12.05 -9.56 -3.83
N PHE A 195 12.34 -10.25 -2.73
CA PHE A 195 11.32 -10.75 -1.80
C PHE A 195 11.44 -9.96 -0.50
N ASN A 196 10.58 -8.95 -0.34
CA ASN A 196 10.60 -8.08 0.85
C ASN A 196 9.89 -8.70 2.05
N ALA A 197 8.78 -9.39 1.79
CA ALA A 197 7.94 -10.05 2.79
C ALA A 197 7.95 -11.57 2.61
N ASP A 198 7.69 -12.30 3.72
CA ASP A 198 7.54 -13.76 3.69
C ASP A 198 6.38 -14.18 2.77
N LEU A 199 5.33 -13.35 2.71
CA LEU A 199 4.30 -13.43 1.68
C LEU A 199 3.97 -12.03 1.16
N GLU A 200 4.03 -11.88 -0.17
CA GLU A 200 3.58 -10.71 -0.89
C GLU A 200 2.54 -11.15 -1.94
N SER A 201 1.45 -10.40 -2.06
CA SER A 201 0.49 -10.54 -3.17
C SER A 201 0.49 -9.29 -4.02
N TYR A 202 0.43 -9.44 -5.34
CA TYR A 202 0.33 -8.31 -6.27
C TYR A 202 -0.67 -8.58 -7.38
N TYR A 203 -1.57 -7.63 -7.59
CA TYR A 203 -2.49 -7.61 -8.72
C TYR A 203 -2.91 -6.18 -9.09
N VAL A 204 -3.50 -6.01 -10.26
CA VAL A 204 -4.03 -4.72 -10.72
C VAL A 204 -5.51 -4.87 -11.06
N MET A 205 -6.31 -3.86 -10.73
CA MET A 205 -7.73 -3.77 -11.03
C MET A 205 -8.11 -2.41 -11.61
N ASP A 206 -9.20 -2.32 -12.35
CA ASP A 206 -9.78 -1.05 -12.83
C ASP A 206 -11.29 -0.99 -12.62
N ASP A 207 -11.85 0.21 -12.76
CA ASP A 207 -13.28 0.48 -12.61
C ASP A 207 -14.01 0.62 -13.95
N PHE A 208 -13.38 0.23 -15.05
CA PHE A 208 -13.87 0.55 -16.39
C PHE A 208 -15.18 -0.15 -16.73
N SER A 209 -15.47 -1.24 -16.01
CA SER A 209 -16.72 -1.98 -16.08
C SER A 209 -17.93 -1.16 -15.63
N ASP A 210 -17.75 -0.16 -14.76
CA ASP A 210 -18.85 0.62 -14.22
C ASP A 210 -19.42 1.55 -15.29
N LYS A 211 -20.63 1.25 -15.76
CA LYS A 211 -21.32 2.05 -16.79
C LYS A 211 -22.48 2.87 -16.24
N GLU A 212 -22.63 2.99 -14.92
CA GLU A 212 -23.82 3.56 -14.27
C GLU A 212 -24.24 4.93 -14.83
N TYR A 213 -23.28 5.80 -15.10
CA TYR A 213 -23.52 7.14 -15.64
C TYR A 213 -23.26 7.26 -17.15
N GLN A 214 -23.22 6.15 -17.89
CA GLN A 214 -23.00 6.18 -19.34
C GLN A 214 -24.29 5.98 -20.15
N VAL A 215 -24.18 6.15 -21.47
CA VAL A 215 -25.20 5.68 -22.40
C VAL A 215 -25.02 4.19 -22.62
N SER A 216 -26.07 3.41 -22.38
CA SER A 216 -26.09 1.97 -22.63
C SER A 216 -25.74 1.68 -24.10
N PRO A 217 -24.68 0.92 -24.39
CA PRO A 217 -24.30 0.59 -25.77
C PRO A 217 -25.39 -0.18 -26.52
N GLY A 218 -26.14 -1.04 -25.81
CA GLY A 218 -27.19 -1.88 -26.41
C GLY A 218 -28.50 -1.12 -26.70
N SER A 219 -28.93 -0.25 -25.79
CA SER A 219 -30.22 0.44 -25.92
C SER A 219 -30.11 1.86 -26.50
N GLY A 220 -28.93 2.47 -26.45
CA GLY A 220 -28.71 3.88 -26.78
C GLY A 220 -29.45 4.85 -25.84
N GLN A 221 -29.91 4.37 -24.69
CA GLN A 221 -30.55 5.17 -23.63
C GLN A 221 -29.56 5.41 -22.50
N PRO A 222 -29.70 6.51 -21.74
CA PRO A 222 -28.87 6.73 -20.56
C PRO A 222 -29.16 5.66 -19.50
N LEU A 223 -28.12 5.23 -18.80
CA LEU A 223 -28.22 4.34 -17.65
C LEU A 223 -28.62 5.12 -16.38
N SER A 224 -28.27 6.42 -16.31
CA SER A 224 -28.69 7.31 -15.22
C SER A 224 -29.71 8.36 -15.66
N GLN A 225 -30.71 8.60 -14.81
CA GLN A 225 -31.68 9.69 -15.01
C GLN A 225 -31.11 11.08 -14.68
N TRP A 226 -29.97 11.12 -13.98
CA TRP A 226 -29.38 12.34 -13.46
C TRP A 226 -28.43 13.00 -14.46
N GLY A 227 -27.74 12.22 -15.28
CA GLY A 227 -26.94 12.73 -16.39
C GLY A 227 -26.03 11.66 -16.96
N VAL A 228 -25.24 12.05 -17.95
CA VAL A 228 -24.19 11.22 -18.54
C VAL A 228 -22.82 11.74 -18.15
N PHE A 229 -21.92 10.86 -17.76
CA PHE A 229 -20.52 11.14 -17.47
C PHE A 229 -19.63 10.16 -18.24
N TYR A 230 -18.57 10.68 -18.86
CA TYR A 230 -17.52 9.92 -19.53
C TYR A 230 -16.18 10.44 -19.01
N ALA A 231 -15.50 9.66 -18.17
CA ALA A 231 -14.15 9.98 -17.67
C ALA A 231 -13.12 10.08 -18.82
N SER A 232 -13.32 9.30 -19.88
CA SER A 232 -12.58 9.45 -21.14
C SER A 232 -13.54 9.68 -22.31
N PRO A 233 -13.73 10.94 -22.74
CA PRO A 233 -14.54 11.25 -23.92
C PRO A 233 -14.02 10.61 -25.22
N SER A 234 -12.72 10.32 -25.34
CA SER A 234 -12.14 9.65 -26.51
C SER A 234 -12.35 8.13 -26.52
N ASP A 235 -12.50 7.51 -25.34
CA ASP A 235 -12.73 6.08 -25.17
C ASP A 235 -13.89 5.81 -24.19
N SER A 236 -15.10 5.66 -24.75
CA SER A 236 -16.30 5.32 -23.97
C SER A 236 -16.25 3.95 -23.30
N THR A 237 -15.25 3.12 -23.57
CA THR A 237 -15.07 1.84 -22.87
C THR A 237 -14.45 2.00 -21.49
N ILE A 238 -13.89 3.18 -21.17
CA ILE A 238 -13.48 3.56 -19.82
C ILE A 238 -14.73 4.04 -19.05
N GLY A 239 -15.18 3.20 -18.12
CA GLY A 239 -16.29 3.43 -17.19
C GLY A 239 -15.90 4.24 -15.95
N GLY A 240 -16.79 4.25 -14.97
CA GLY A 240 -16.56 4.74 -13.62
C GLY A 240 -15.95 6.14 -13.57
N LEU A 241 -14.96 6.28 -12.70
CA LEU A 241 -14.01 7.38 -12.60
C LEU A 241 -12.76 7.16 -13.47
N GLY A 242 -12.59 5.98 -14.08
CA GLY A 242 -11.45 5.70 -14.95
C GLY A 242 -10.15 5.54 -14.17
N MET A 243 -10.24 4.81 -13.06
CA MET A 243 -9.15 4.54 -12.12
C MET A 243 -8.55 3.15 -12.39
N GLN A 244 -7.23 3.04 -12.26
CA GLN A 244 -6.51 1.78 -12.21
C GLN A 244 -5.74 1.71 -10.90
N THR A 245 -5.91 0.60 -10.16
CA THR A 245 -5.31 0.42 -8.85
C THR A 245 -4.42 -0.81 -8.84
N GLY A 246 -3.13 -0.61 -8.54
CA GLY A 246 -2.23 -1.69 -8.16
C GLY A 246 -2.41 -1.99 -6.67
N VAL A 247 -2.68 -3.24 -6.32
CA VAL A 247 -2.86 -3.68 -4.93
C VAL A 247 -1.68 -4.54 -4.52
N ARG A 248 -1.01 -4.18 -3.43
CA ARG A 248 0.01 -5.00 -2.79
C ARG A 248 -0.41 -5.35 -1.37
N ILE A 249 -0.10 -6.58 -0.97
CA ILE A 249 -0.40 -7.08 0.37
C ILE A 249 0.86 -7.72 0.94
N PHE A 250 1.27 -7.34 2.15
CA PHE A 250 2.45 -7.88 2.81
C PHE A 250 2.10 -8.62 4.11
N GLN A 251 2.71 -9.79 4.30
CA GLN A 251 2.76 -10.51 5.57
C GLN A 251 4.20 -10.93 5.87
N TRP A 252 4.68 -10.55 7.04
CA TRP A 252 5.97 -11.00 7.57
C TRP A 252 5.75 -11.95 8.72
N ALA A 253 6.49 -13.05 8.76
CA ALA A 253 6.55 -13.99 9.88
C ALA A 253 7.54 -13.53 10.97
N ASN A 254 8.22 -12.40 10.77
CA ASN A 254 9.04 -11.76 11.80
C ASN A 254 8.17 -11.42 13.03
N VAL A 255 8.68 -11.71 14.23
CA VAL A 255 7.98 -11.47 15.51
C VAL A 255 7.54 -10.02 15.75
N LEU A 256 8.12 -9.06 15.03
CA LEU A 256 7.72 -7.66 15.07
C LEU A 256 6.42 -7.38 14.28
N ALA A 257 6.12 -8.20 13.28
CA ALA A 257 5.08 -7.94 12.28
C ALA A 257 4.11 -9.12 12.06
N GLU A 258 4.32 -10.27 12.72
CA GLU A 258 3.54 -11.50 12.49
C GLU A 258 2.07 -11.41 12.88
N ASP A 259 1.69 -10.36 13.62
CA ASP A 259 0.33 -10.03 14.06
C ASP A 259 -0.30 -8.91 13.21
N ALA A 260 0.31 -8.54 12.09
CA ALA A 260 -0.20 -7.52 11.18
C ALA A 260 -0.08 -7.94 9.71
N MET A 261 -0.92 -7.38 8.86
CA MET A 261 -0.76 -7.42 7.41
C MET A 261 -1.00 -6.03 6.84
N PHE A 262 -0.26 -5.68 5.80
CA PHE A 262 -0.28 -4.34 5.22
C PHE A 262 -0.97 -4.38 3.85
N LEU A 263 -1.76 -3.37 3.56
CA LEU A 263 -2.57 -3.22 2.36
C LEU A 263 -2.17 -1.90 1.69
N LEU A 264 -1.49 -1.98 0.55
CA LEU A 264 -1.13 -0.80 -0.25
C LEU A 264 -2.01 -0.73 -1.50
N TYR A 265 -2.57 0.45 -1.73
CA TYR A 265 -3.33 0.75 -2.94
C TYR A 265 -2.64 1.90 -3.68
N ARG A 266 -2.05 1.60 -4.84
CA ARG A 266 -1.47 2.56 -5.78
C ARG A 266 -2.51 2.92 -6.83
N ILE A 267 -3.19 4.06 -6.71
CA ILE A 267 -4.31 4.46 -7.57
C ILE A 267 -3.87 5.46 -8.62
N THR A 268 -4.12 5.17 -9.90
CA THR A 268 -3.76 6.03 -11.03
C THR A 268 -5.00 6.45 -11.80
N ASN A 269 -5.11 7.75 -12.09
CA ASN A 269 -6.12 8.26 -13.03
C ASN A 269 -5.65 8.00 -14.46
N VAL A 270 -6.16 6.94 -15.08
CA VAL A 270 -5.82 6.57 -16.47
C VAL A 270 -6.82 7.14 -17.49
N SER A 271 -7.74 8.00 -17.03
CA SER A 271 -8.75 8.67 -17.83
C SER A 271 -8.27 10.01 -18.42
N GLU A 272 -9.17 10.74 -19.09
CA GLU A 272 -8.90 12.10 -19.60
C GLU A 272 -9.48 13.19 -18.69
N TYR A 273 -10.20 12.80 -17.63
CA TYR A 273 -10.88 13.73 -16.73
C TYR A 273 -9.92 14.18 -15.63
N ASP A 274 -9.91 15.49 -15.38
CA ASP A 274 -9.13 16.10 -14.31
C ASP A 274 -10.00 16.23 -13.06
N TYR A 275 -9.66 15.47 -12.01
CA TYR A 275 -10.39 15.47 -10.74
C TYR A 275 -9.89 16.56 -9.81
N GLU A 276 -9.86 17.82 -10.27
CA GLU A 276 -9.40 18.97 -9.49
C GLU A 276 -10.25 19.14 -8.20
N ALA A 277 -9.59 19.08 -7.05
CA ALA A 277 -10.15 19.52 -5.79
C ALA A 277 -10.05 21.06 -5.68
N ASN A 278 -11.08 21.72 -5.13
CA ASN A 278 -11.10 23.18 -5.06
C ASN A 278 -11.43 23.65 -3.63
N PRO A 279 -10.47 23.61 -2.69
CA PRO A 279 -10.70 24.09 -1.34
C PRO A 279 -11.11 25.59 -1.34
N PRO A 280 -12.08 26.01 -0.50
CA PRO A 280 -12.77 25.26 0.56
C PRO A 280 -14.05 24.55 0.08
N ILE A 281 -14.26 24.43 -1.24
CA ILE A 281 -15.39 23.71 -1.83
C ILE A 281 -15.01 22.21 -1.85
N GLU A 282 -15.20 21.55 -0.71
CA GLU A 282 -14.87 20.14 -0.47
C GLU A 282 -15.79 19.15 -1.23
N ASP A 283 -16.70 19.64 -2.09
CA ASP A 283 -17.63 18.80 -2.84
C ASP A 283 -17.15 18.42 -4.26
N VAL A 284 -15.89 18.72 -4.58
CA VAL A 284 -15.18 18.34 -5.82
C VAL A 284 -13.78 17.81 -5.49
N GLY A 285 -13.32 16.81 -6.25
CA GLY A 285 -12.12 16.00 -5.97
C GLY A 285 -12.46 14.52 -5.78
N LEU A 286 -11.46 13.72 -5.42
CA LEU A 286 -11.60 12.28 -5.12
C LEU A 286 -11.46 12.00 -3.62
N TRP A 287 -12.28 11.06 -3.16
CA TRP A 287 -12.22 10.46 -1.83
C TRP A 287 -11.83 9.00 -1.95
N PHE A 288 -10.91 8.57 -1.11
CA PHE A 288 -10.39 7.21 -1.05
C PHE A 288 -10.78 6.64 0.29
N GLY A 289 -11.19 5.37 0.34
CA GLY A 289 -11.71 4.83 1.58
C GLY A 289 -11.72 3.31 1.65
N GLN A 290 -12.10 2.82 2.82
CA GLN A 290 -12.22 1.40 3.10
C GLN A 290 -13.43 1.17 3.98
N VAL A 291 -14.24 0.18 3.62
CA VAL A 291 -15.34 -0.34 4.45
C VAL A 291 -14.96 -1.66 5.08
N MET A 292 -15.39 -1.90 6.32
CA MET A 292 -15.05 -3.10 7.09
C MET A 292 -16.26 -3.58 7.89
N ASP A 293 -16.50 -4.89 7.87
CA ASP A 293 -17.54 -5.56 8.66
C ASP A 293 -16.87 -6.52 9.65
N TYR A 294 -16.99 -6.26 10.95
CA TYR A 294 -16.41 -7.13 11.96
C TYR A 294 -17.26 -8.41 12.15
N GLY A 295 -16.57 -9.53 12.32
CA GLY A 295 -17.17 -10.84 12.57
C GLY A 295 -16.50 -11.51 13.77
N LEU A 296 -16.60 -10.91 14.96
CA LEU A 296 -15.83 -11.23 16.16
C LEU A 296 -16.29 -12.52 16.85
N GLY A 297 -16.04 -13.68 16.22
CA GLY A 297 -16.58 -14.96 16.67
C GLY A 297 -17.96 -15.25 16.10
N ASN A 298 -18.56 -16.38 16.47
CA ASN A 298 -19.88 -16.83 16.00
C ASN A 298 -21.01 -16.55 17.02
N GLU A 299 -20.68 -16.10 18.23
CA GLU A 299 -21.68 -15.48 19.10
C GLU A 299 -22.08 -14.13 18.49
N GLU A 300 -23.29 -13.66 18.79
CA GLU A 300 -23.78 -12.35 18.38
C GLU A 300 -24.33 -11.66 19.64
N GLY A 301 -23.86 -10.44 19.95
CA GLY A 301 -24.47 -9.59 20.97
C GLY A 301 -23.56 -8.99 22.04
N ASP A 302 -22.24 -9.17 21.95
CA ASP A 302 -21.22 -8.53 22.79
C ASP A 302 -20.00 -8.05 21.99
N GLU A 303 -20.18 -7.88 20.67
CA GLU A 303 -19.18 -7.26 19.81
C GLU A 303 -19.11 -5.76 20.08
N THR A 304 -17.91 -5.26 20.32
CA THR A 304 -17.64 -3.84 20.47
C THR A 304 -16.58 -3.41 19.48
N ALA A 305 -16.73 -2.21 18.92
CA ALA A 305 -15.66 -1.53 18.18
C ALA A 305 -15.49 -0.08 18.64
N ALA A 306 -14.29 0.44 18.45
CA ALA A 306 -13.91 1.81 18.77
C ALA A 306 -12.86 2.37 17.79
N PHE A 307 -12.61 3.67 17.89
CA PHE A 307 -11.54 4.36 17.15
C PHE A 307 -10.72 5.26 18.06
N ASP A 308 -9.40 5.21 17.88
CA ASP A 308 -8.43 6.08 18.51
C ASP A 308 -7.92 7.11 17.47
N PRO A 309 -8.33 8.39 17.58
CA PRO A 309 -7.92 9.44 16.65
C PRO A 309 -6.49 9.94 16.85
N GLN A 310 -5.78 9.53 17.92
CA GLN A 310 -4.37 9.89 18.11
C GLN A 310 -3.42 8.91 17.41
N LEU A 311 -3.92 7.71 17.11
CA LEU A 311 -3.17 6.64 16.48
C LEU A 311 -3.78 6.22 15.15
N ASP A 312 -4.83 6.92 14.68
CA ASP A 312 -5.61 6.63 13.48
C ASP A 312 -5.91 5.14 13.31
N VAL A 313 -6.44 4.52 14.35
CA VAL A 313 -6.70 3.09 14.40
C VAL A 313 -8.10 2.80 14.89
N THR A 314 -8.82 1.98 14.13
CA THR A 314 -10.06 1.34 14.61
C THR A 314 -9.74 -0.04 15.14
N PHE A 315 -10.48 -0.47 16.16
CA PHE A 315 -10.31 -1.79 16.75
C PHE A 315 -11.64 -2.34 17.23
N GLY A 316 -11.83 -3.64 17.05
CA GLY A 316 -12.94 -4.45 17.50
C GLY A 316 -12.48 -5.54 18.47
N TYR A 317 -13.31 -5.82 19.45
CA TYR A 317 -13.11 -6.87 20.45
C TYR A 317 -14.44 -7.40 20.98
N ASP A 318 -14.37 -8.56 21.59
CA ASP A 318 -15.47 -9.19 22.32
C ASP A 318 -15.35 -8.84 23.81
N GLN A 319 -16.45 -8.45 24.45
CA GLN A 319 -16.43 -7.95 25.83
C GLN A 319 -15.95 -8.97 26.86
N ASP A 320 -16.17 -10.27 26.65
CA ASP A 320 -15.66 -11.32 27.51
C ASP A 320 -14.30 -11.88 27.04
N GLY A 321 -13.93 -11.54 25.80
CA GLY A 321 -12.67 -11.85 25.14
C GLY A 321 -12.65 -13.25 24.51
N ILE A 322 -13.79 -13.93 24.44
CA ILE A 322 -13.90 -15.34 24.05
C ILE A 322 -14.74 -15.48 22.78
N GLY A 323 -14.06 -15.72 21.67
CA GLY A 323 -14.72 -16.10 20.43
C GLY A 323 -15.23 -17.55 20.46
N GLN A 324 -16.32 -17.80 19.75
CA GLN A 324 -16.80 -19.15 19.46
C GLN A 324 -16.60 -19.50 17.98
N SER A 325 -15.90 -20.59 17.70
CA SER A 325 -15.76 -21.11 16.32
C SER A 325 -17.09 -21.68 15.79
N PRO A 326 -17.24 -21.88 14.47
CA PRO A 326 -18.42 -22.55 13.91
C PRO A 326 -18.67 -23.98 14.43
N THR A 327 -17.66 -24.61 15.04
CA THR A 327 -17.77 -25.94 15.66
C THR A 327 -18.19 -25.90 17.13
N GLY A 328 -18.33 -24.70 17.71
CA GLY A 328 -18.63 -24.47 19.12
C GLY A 328 -17.41 -24.52 20.04
N GLN A 329 -16.20 -24.68 19.51
CA GLN A 329 -14.97 -24.53 20.29
C GLN A 329 -14.74 -23.06 20.62
N LEU A 330 -14.50 -22.77 21.90
CA LEU A 330 -14.11 -21.44 22.38
C LEU A 330 -12.62 -21.20 22.13
N TYR A 331 -12.27 -19.96 21.83
CA TYR A 331 -10.89 -19.50 21.64
C TYR A 331 -10.75 -18.06 22.14
N ASP A 332 -9.52 -17.66 22.51
CA ASP A 332 -9.24 -16.27 22.87
C ASP A 332 -9.32 -15.43 21.59
N LEU A 333 -10.27 -14.50 21.51
CA LEU A 333 -10.49 -13.69 20.30
C LEU A 333 -9.37 -12.66 20.12
N GLY A 334 -8.99 -12.00 21.23
CA GLY A 334 -8.11 -10.84 21.22
C GLY A 334 -8.80 -9.61 20.61
N TYR A 335 -7.96 -8.67 20.17
CA TYR A 335 -8.37 -7.46 19.47
C TYR A 335 -7.97 -7.57 18.00
N THR A 336 -8.79 -7.04 17.11
CA THR A 336 -8.50 -6.89 15.67
C THR A 336 -8.84 -5.48 15.23
N GLY A 337 -8.15 -4.94 14.25
CA GLY A 337 -8.41 -3.57 13.84
C GLY A 337 -7.65 -3.16 12.59
N PHE A 338 -7.90 -1.92 12.15
CA PHE A 338 -7.23 -1.35 10.98
C PHE A 338 -6.59 -0.03 11.34
N ALA A 339 -5.29 0.06 11.14
CA ALA A 339 -4.55 1.32 11.16
C ALA A 339 -4.61 1.97 9.79
N PHE A 340 -4.91 3.26 9.76
CA PHE A 340 -4.60 4.09 8.61
C PHE A 340 -3.09 4.38 8.62
N LEU A 341 -2.43 4.25 7.46
CA LEU A 341 -0.98 4.44 7.34
C LEU A 341 -0.62 5.55 6.37
N GLU A 342 -1.26 5.54 5.20
CA GLU A 342 -0.88 6.41 4.10
C GLU A 342 -2.13 7.03 3.49
N SER A 343 -2.08 8.35 3.35
CA SER A 343 -3.13 9.11 2.69
C SER A 343 -2.74 9.55 1.28
N PRO A 344 -3.72 9.86 0.43
CA PRO A 344 -3.46 10.61 -0.78
C PRO A 344 -2.81 11.98 -0.46
N ALA A 345 -1.83 12.39 -1.27
CA ALA A 345 -1.11 13.65 -1.06
C ALA A 345 -1.84 14.90 -1.59
N ARG A 346 -1.45 16.08 -1.10
CA ARG A 346 -1.85 17.39 -1.64
C ARG A 346 -0.67 18.36 -1.84
N ASP A 347 0.21 17.96 -2.73
CA ASP A 347 1.43 18.67 -3.14
C ASP A 347 1.26 20.10 -3.75
N ASP A 348 0.04 20.58 -3.99
CA ASP A 348 -0.20 21.82 -4.73
C ASP A 348 -0.85 22.97 -3.95
N ASP A 349 -1.02 22.81 -2.62
CA ASP A 349 -1.64 23.84 -1.78
C ASP A 349 -0.66 24.75 -1.02
N GLY A 350 0.62 24.37 -0.96
CA GLY A 350 1.70 25.12 -0.32
C GLY A 350 1.60 25.15 1.21
N THR A 351 1.02 24.11 1.80
CA THR A 351 0.94 23.84 3.23
C THR A 351 1.64 22.50 3.50
N ASP A 352 2.35 22.42 4.61
CA ASP A 352 2.82 21.16 5.20
C ASP A 352 1.60 20.46 5.86
N ASN A 353 1.01 19.46 5.18
CA ASN A 353 -0.25 18.82 5.59
C ASN A 353 -0.04 17.73 6.66
N ASP A 354 1.13 17.10 6.71
CA ASP A 354 1.51 16.04 7.66
C ASP A 354 2.45 16.52 8.79
N GLU A 355 2.80 17.80 8.81
CA GLU A 355 3.56 18.49 9.86
C GLU A 355 4.98 17.93 10.06
N ASP A 356 5.60 17.52 8.96
CA ASP A 356 6.92 16.91 8.89
C ASP A 356 8.05 17.97 8.75
N GLY A 357 7.71 19.22 8.43
CA GLY A 357 8.61 20.35 8.26
C GLY A 357 8.97 20.68 6.81
N ILE A 358 8.42 19.95 5.84
CA ILE A 358 8.60 20.10 4.40
C ILE A 358 7.23 20.49 3.78
N THR A 359 7.22 21.19 2.65
CA THR A 359 5.96 21.74 2.07
C THR A 359 5.78 21.42 0.59
N ASP A 360 6.85 21.06 -0.11
CA ASP A 360 6.86 20.84 -1.56
C ASP A 360 7.30 19.41 -1.94
N GLU A 361 6.88 18.44 -1.15
CA GLU A 361 7.22 17.03 -1.30
C GLU A 361 6.50 16.40 -2.49
N LEU A 362 7.26 15.61 -3.25
CA LEU A 362 6.80 15.02 -4.49
C LEU A 362 7.36 13.61 -4.66
N ARG A 363 6.52 12.62 -4.38
CA ARG A 363 6.80 11.20 -4.62
C ARG A 363 7.08 10.79 -6.08
N PHE A 364 6.97 11.74 -7.01
CA PHE A 364 7.30 11.59 -8.42
C PHE A 364 7.99 12.85 -8.96
N GLY A 365 8.82 13.50 -8.14
CA GLY A 365 9.53 14.73 -8.45
C GLY A 365 10.81 14.50 -9.24
N GLY A 366 11.41 13.31 -9.11
CA GLY A 366 12.72 12.98 -9.66
C GLY A 366 13.85 13.72 -8.93
N PRO A 367 15.12 13.50 -9.31
CA PRO A 367 16.29 13.75 -8.44
C PRO A 367 16.54 15.21 -8.05
N GLY A 368 15.82 16.17 -8.63
CA GLY A 368 16.04 17.59 -8.34
C GLY A 368 17.47 18.06 -8.65
N MET A 369 18.06 18.83 -7.74
CA MET A 369 19.39 19.42 -7.87
C MET A 369 20.38 18.77 -6.90
N LEU A 370 21.60 18.50 -7.37
CA LEU A 370 22.69 18.08 -6.50
C LEU A 370 23.27 19.26 -5.69
N ILE A 371 23.26 19.15 -4.37
CA ILE A 371 23.93 20.05 -3.42
C ILE A 371 25.10 19.32 -2.76
N GLN A 372 26.28 19.94 -2.77
CA GLN A 372 27.50 19.36 -2.23
C GLN A 372 28.12 20.21 -1.13
N GLY A 373 28.53 19.54 -0.05
CA GLY A 373 29.12 20.09 1.16
C GLY A 373 28.07 20.35 2.24
N GLN A 374 28.35 19.87 3.45
CA GLN A 374 27.50 20.01 4.64
C GLN A 374 27.03 21.44 4.91
N ASP A 375 27.91 22.43 4.75
CA ASP A 375 27.54 23.86 4.93
C ASP A 375 26.50 24.33 3.91
N ALA A 376 26.56 23.81 2.67
CA ALA A 376 25.63 24.17 1.60
C ALA A 376 24.29 23.47 1.77
N ILE A 377 24.30 22.19 2.17
CA ILE A 377 23.09 21.42 2.50
C ILE A 377 22.36 22.11 3.66
N ARG A 378 23.06 22.37 4.77
CA ARG A 378 22.49 23.09 5.91
C ARG A 378 21.86 24.43 5.51
N ALA A 379 22.57 25.23 4.73
CA ALA A 379 22.08 26.54 4.32
C ALA A 379 20.85 26.46 3.42
N PHE A 380 20.66 25.37 2.67
CA PHE A 380 19.48 25.13 1.87
C PHE A 380 18.31 24.67 2.76
N VAL A 381 18.53 23.64 3.57
CA VAL A 381 17.50 23.05 4.45
C VAL A 381 16.96 24.12 5.43
N GLU A 382 17.83 24.85 6.13
CA GLU A 382 17.44 25.96 7.04
C GLU A 382 16.70 27.12 6.33
N ALA A 383 16.79 27.22 5.00
CA ALA A 383 16.16 28.27 4.23
C ALA A 383 14.80 27.87 3.64
N ASN A 384 14.52 26.57 3.53
CA ASN A 384 13.32 26.05 2.87
C ASN A 384 12.42 25.24 3.81
N TYR A 385 12.96 24.61 4.87
CA TYR A 385 12.20 23.74 5.78
C TYR A 385 11.93 24.42 7.14
N ASP A 386 10.89 23.97 7.84
CA ASP A 386 10.75 24.23 9.27
C ASP A 386 11.61 23.23 10.05
N MET A 387 12.74 23.71 10.57
CA MET A 387 13.71 22.85 11.24
C MET A 387 13.22 22.22 12.53
N ASP A 388 12.29 22.85 13.24
CA ASP A 388 11.77 22.30 14.51
C ASP A 388 10.84 21.11 14.23
N ASP A 389 10.11 21.16 13.12
CA ASP A 389 9.23 20.09 12.63
C ASP A 389 10.05 18.99 11.94
N PHE A 390 10.96 19.36 11.04
CA PHE A 390 11.89 18.45 10.36
C PHE A 390 12.68 17.58 11.34
N GLU A 391 13.36 18.19 12.33
CA GLU A 391 14.17 17.41 13.27
C GLU A 391 13.32 16.58 14.24
N ARG A 392 12.04 16.92 14.41
CA ARG A 392 11.10 16.12 15.22
C ARG A 392 10.66 14.87 14.46
N PHE A 393 10.39 14.99 13.15
CA PHE A 393 9.91 13.89 12.32
C PHE A 393 11.06 13.02 11.82
N ASN A 394 12.01 13.62 11.10
CA ASN A 394 13.11 12.95 10.40
C ASN A 394 14.35 12.70 11.27
N GLY A 395 14.41 13.31 12.45
CA GLY A 395 15.59 13.32 13.32
C GLY A 395 16.60 14.42 12.96
N PRO A 396 17.71 14.55 13.72
CA PRO A 396 18.65 15.66 13.55
C PRO A 396 19.22 15.72 12.13
N LEU A 397 19.27 16.91 11.52
CA LEU A 397 19.83 17.09 10.18
C LEU A 397 21.26 16.54 10.09
N GLU A 398 22.06 16.69 11.14
CA GLU A 398 23.44 16.19 11.16
C GLU A 398 23.58 14.67 11.13
N GLU A 399 22.51 13.94 11.44
CA GLU A 399 22.46 12.47 11.47
C GLU A 399 21.80 11.90 10.19
N ARG A 400 21.29 12.76 9.29
CA ARG A 400 20.71 12.31 8.02
C ARG A 400 21.80 11.78 7.08
N PRO A 401 21.61 10.60 6.45
CA PRO A 401 22.65 9.95 5.62
C PRO A 401 23.28 10.85 4.54
N ALA A 402 22.47 11.56 3.75
CA ALA A 402 22.98 12.44 2.69
C ALA A 402 23.76 13.66 3.25
N PHE A 403 23.40 14.12 4.45
CA PHE A 403 24.13 15.17 5.16
C PHE A 403 25.51 14.67 5.64
N GLU A 404 25.59 13.46 6.21
CA GLU A 404 26.86 12.87 6.65
C GLU A 404 27.85 12.72 5.48
N GLU A 405 27.37 12.27 4.32
CA GLU A 405 28.15 12.17 3.08
C GLU A 405 28.48 13.54 2.45
N GLY A 406 27.76 14.59 2.86
CA GLY A 406 27.91 15.93 2.32
C GLY A 406 27.51 16.01 0.85
N ARG A 407 26.56 15.18 0.42
CA ARG A 407 26.07 15.09 -0.94
C ARG A 407 24.58 14.74 -0.91
N TRP A 408 23.74 15.64 -1.39
CA TRP A 408 22.30 15.50 -1.32
C TRP A 408 21.64 15.91 -2.64
N TRP A 409 20.62 15.16 -3.05
CA TRP A 409 19.77 15.45 -4.20
C TRP A 409 18.45 16.00 -3.69
N THR A 410 18.06 17.21 -4.09
CA THR A 410 16.92 17.91 -3.47
C THR A 410 15.55 17.26 -3.72
N GLY A 411 15.46 16.23 -4.57
CA GLY A 411 14.25 15.44 -4.71
C GLY A 411 14.19 14.22 -3.80
N ASP A 412 15.20 14.03 -2.94
CA ASP A 412 15.16 13.13 -1.77
C ASP A 412 14.96 14.04 -0.55
N GLU A 413 13.74 14.53 -0.35
CA GLU A 413 13.47 15.68 0.53
C GLU A 413 13.85 15.41 2.00
N ASN A 414 13.77 14.16 2.44
CA ASN A 414 14.10 13.76 3.80
C ASN A 414 15.63 13.51 4.00
N LEU A 415 16.46 13.50 2.95
CA LEU A 415 17.92 13.33 3.01
C LEU A 415 18.43 11.93 3.44
N ASP A 416 17.69 10.85 3.21
CA ASP A 416 18.17 9.49 3.53
C ASP A 416 18.56 8.61 2.34
N TRP A 417 18.36 9.08 1.10
CA TRP A 417 18.99 8.43 -0.04
C TRP A 417 20.51 8.60 -0.04
N VAL A 418 21.23 7.47 -0.18
CA VAL A 418 22.69 7.46 -0.37
C VAL A 418 23.11 6.55 -1.51
N GLY A 419 23.96 7.09 -2.38
CA GLY A 419 24.55 6.34 -3.48
C GLY A 419 25.58 5.29 -3.03
N PHE A 420 26.24 4.68 -4.01
CA PHE A 420 27.20 3.60 -3.79
C PHE A 420 28.47 4.01 -3.00
N ASP A 421 29.10 3.02 -2.37
CA ASP A 421 30.43 3.17 -1.75
C ASP A 421 31.49 3.49 -2.81
N ASP A 422 32.21 4.62 -2.69
CA ASP A 422 33.31 5.00 -3.59
C ASP A 422 34.62 5.16 -2.79
N ALA A 423 35.18 4.06 -2.31
CA ALA A 423 36.29 4.08 -1.35
C ALA A 423 37.58 4.69 -1.97
N ASN A 424 37.69 4.65 -3.29
CA ASN A 424 38.85 5.16 -4.03
C ASN A 424 38.63 6.57 -4.62
N GLY A 425 37.41 7.13 -4.53
CA GLY A 425 37.04 8.44 -5.05
C GLY A 425 37.03 8.52 -6.58
N SER A 426 36.77 7.42 -7.26
CA SER A 426 36.79 7.32 -8.72
C SER A 426 35.47 7.77 -9.37
N GLY A 427 34.39 7.84 -8.59
CA GLY A 427 33.04 8.09 -9.08
C GLY A 427 32.48 6.96 -9.93
N VAL A 428 32.99 5.73 -9.77
CA VAL A 428 32.46 4.51 -10.40
C VAL A 428 32.50 3.37 -9.40
N ILE A 429 31.51 2.50 -9.43
CA ILE A 429 31.46 1.32 -8.57
C ILE A 429 32.56 0.29 -8.92
N ASP A 430 33.33 -0.11 -7.91
CA ASP A 430 34.36 -1.16 -8.00
C ASP A 430 33.87 -2.52 -7.47
N PRO A 431 34.48 -3.64 -7.91
CA PRO A 431 34.17 -4.96 -7.39
C PRO A 431 34.33 -5.07 -5.86
N GLY A 432 33.21 -5.31 -5.17
CA GLY A 432 33.16 -5.47 -3.72
C GLY A 432 32.72 -4.20 -2.96
N GLU A 433 32.42 -3.12 -3.67
CA GLU A 433 31.70 -1.96 -3.12
C GLU A 433 30.19 -2.23 -3.10
N ASN A 434 29.50 -1.61 -2.14
CA ASN A 434 28.06 -1.71 -2.00
C ASN A 434 27.36 -0.62 -2.83
N THR A 435 26.30 -0.97 -3.54
CA THR A 435 25.43 -0.01 -4.25
C THR A 435 24.60 0.84 -3.30
N ARG A 436 24.36 0.38 -2.06
CA ARG A 436 23.44 1.01 -1.09
C ARG A 436 22.05 1.20 -1.71
N SER A 437 21.56 2.43 -1.85
CA SER A 437 20.27 2.74 -2.47
C SER A 437 20.35 2.82 -4.00
N ASP A 438 21.54 2.97 -4.59
CA ASP A 438 21.76 3.14 -6.03
C ASP A 438 21.79 1.79 -6.78
N VAL A 439 20.65 1.08 -6.72
CA VAL A 439 20.44 -0.29 -7.20
C VAL A 439 19.74 -0.38 -8.56
N GLY A 440 19.47 0.76 -9.21
CA GLY A 440 18.83 0.82 -10.51
C GLY A 440 17.39 0.30 -10.55
N LEU A 441 16.88 0.11 -11.77
CA LEU A 441 15.46 -0.19 -12.03
C LEU A 441 15.00 -1.59 -11.60
N ASP A 442 15.92 -2.55 -11.51
CA ASP A 442 15.64 -3.91 -11.08
C ASP A 442 15.74 -4.10 -9.56
N GLY A 443 16.23 -3.08 -8.85
CA GLY A 443 16.26 -3.03 -7.39
C GLY A 443 17.25 -4.00 -6.76
N LYS A 444 18.30 -4.42 -7.49
CA LYS A 444 19.31 -5.36 -6.99
C LYS A 444 20.72 -4.81 -7.12
N GLY A 445 21.51 -5.02 -6.07
CA GLY A 445 22.94 -4.75 -6.05
C GLY A 445 23.82 -6.01 -6.14
N PRO A 446 25.15 -5.85 -6.24
CA PRO A 446 26.13 -6.94 -6.33
C PRO A 446 26.09 -8.00 -5.23
N PHE A 447 25.49 -7.68 -4.08
CA PHE A 447 25.36 -8.60 -2.95
C PHE A 447 24.03 -9.36 -2.90
N ASP A 448 23.07 -9.02 -3.76
CA ASP A 448 21.79 -9.68 -3.82
C ASP A 448 21.86 -11.07 -4.46
N LEU A 449 20.98 -11.95 -3.99
CA LEU A 449 20.85 -13.29 -4.54
C LEU A 449 20.37 -13.21 -6.00
N SER A 450 21.10 -13.90 -6.88
CA SER A 450 20.81 -13.94 -8.32
C SER A 450 20.87 -12.57 -9.01
N TYR A 451 21.71 -11.66 -8.50
CA TYR A 451 22.02 -10.39 -9.16
C TYR A 451 22.45 -10.61 -10.63
N PRO A 452 21.76 -9.99 -11.62
CA PRO A 452 22.00 -10.23 -13.05
C PRO A 452 23.19 -9.45 -13.60
N GLY A 453 23.74 -8.50 -12.84
CA GLY A 453 24.69 -7.49 -13.31
C GLY A 453 24.03 -6.12 -13.47
N PRO A 454 24.81 -5.04 -13.69
CA PRO A 454 24.27 -3.69 -13.65
C PRO A 454 23.21 -3.42 -14.70
N ASP A 455 22.16 -2.72 -14.31
CA ASP A 455 21.06 -2.30 -15.18
C ASP A 455 21.01 -0.77 -15.33
N THR A 456 19.96 -0.25 -15.95
CA THR A 456 19.80 1.20 -16.12
C THR A 456 19.68 1.86 -14.76
N GLY A 457 20.59 2.79 -14.48
CA GLY A 457 20.57 3.60 -13.26
C GLY A 457 21.62 3.21 -12.23
N GLU A 458 21.89 1.91 -12.10
CA GLU A 458 22.74 1.39 -11.04
C GLU A 458 24.17 1.97 -11.03
N GLY A 459 24.57 2.46 -9.86
CA GLY A 459 25.91 2.93 -9.55
C GLY A 459 26.29 4.23 -10.27
N ASP A 460 25.32 5.07 -10.64
CA ASP A 460 25.55 6.35 -11.32
C ASP A 460 25.57 7.57 -10.38
N GLY A 461 25.18 7.37 -9.11
CA GLY A 461 25.17 8.35 -8.04
C GLY A 461 24.08 9.41 -8.17
N ILE A 462 22.99 9.10 -8.89
CA ILE A 462 21.78 9.90 -9.08
C ILE A 462 20.59 9.05 -8.61
N PRO A 463 19.71 9.51 -7.72
CA PRO A 463 18.55 8.73 -7.32
C PRO A 463 17.53 8.62 -8.46
N GLN A 464 16.91 7.45 -8.60
CA GLN A 464 15.88 7.18 -9.62
C GLN A 464 14.70 6.37 -9.08
N ASN A 465 13.52 6.63 -9.65
CA ASN A 465 12.31 5.90 -9.28
C ASN A 465 12.48 4.37 -9.40
N GLY A 466 12.21 3.66 -8.30
CA GLY A 466 12.42 2.22 -8.17
C GLY A 466 13.62 1.86 -7.29
N GLU A 467 14.43 2.83 -6.89
CA GLU A 467 15.46 2.70 -5.88
C GLU A 467 14.89 2.86 -4.46
N PRO A 468 15.41 2.13 -3.45
CA PRO A 468 15.11 2.36 -2.04
C PRO A 468 15.29 3.83 -1.64
N ASN A 469 14.45 4.31 -0.71
CA ASN A 469 14.58 5.64 -0.12
C ASN A 469 14.51 6.75 -1.18
N PHE A 470 13.66 6.58 -2.19
CA PHE A 470 13.45 7.60 -3.22
C PHE A 470 12.12 7.46 -3.97
N ASP A 471 11.51 8.60 -4.31
CA ASP A 471 10.27 8.78 -5.06
C ASP A 471 9.21 7.74 -4.60
N GLU A 472 8.72 6.87 -5.50
CA GLU A 472 7.63 5.92 -5.23
C GLU A 472 7.86 5.00 -4.03
N LEU A 473 9.12 4.68 -3.72
CA LEU A 473 9.50 3.75 -2.66
C LEU A 473 9.83 4.44 -1.33
N ASP A 474 9.96 5.76 -1.31
CA ASP A 474 9.99 6.54 -0.08
C ASP A 474 8.56 6.98 0.25
N VAL A 475 8.04 6.51 1.39
CA VAL A 475 6.65 6.81 1.76
C VAL A 475 6.51 8.21 2.35
N ASP A 476 7.59 8.75 2.90
CA ASP A 476 7.60 10.04 3.58
C ASP A 476 7.88 11.20 2.60
N GLU A 477 8.28 10.96 1.35
CA GLU A 477 8.37 11.99 0.28
C GLU A 477 6.99 12.42 -0.29
N SER A 478 6.00 12.60 0.57
CA SER A 478 4.62 12.84 0.15
C SER A 478 3.86 13.65 1.17
N ASP A 479 3.45 14.87 0.79
CA ASP A 479 2.63 15.78 1.60
C ASP A 479 1.22 15.22 1.86
N GLN A 480 1.10 14.42 2.91
CA GLN A 480 -0.07 13.58 3.19
C GLN A 480 -1.18 14.37 3.91
N ILE A 481 -2.43 14.23 3.45
CA ILE A 481 -3.57 14.92 4.10
C ILE A 481 -4.14 14.20 5.34
N GLY A 482 -3.67 12.99 5.62
CA GLY A 482 -4.15 12.14 6.71
C GLY A 482 -5.55 11.55 6.49
N LEU A 483 -6.11 10.96 7.56
CA LEU A 483 -7.49 10.48 7.57
C LEU A 483 -8.43 11.68 7.70
N THR A 484 -9.37 11.88 6.78
CA THR A 484 -10.26 13.06 6.82
C THR A 484 -11.71 12.75 7.14
N GLY A 485 -12.09 11.47 7.16
CA GLY A 485 -13.41 11.02 7.57
C GLY A 485 -13.40 9.63 8.16
N TYR A 486 -14.26 9.45 9.18
CA TYR A 486 -14.45 8.21 9.91
C TYR A 486 -15.93 8.06 10.26
N ASP A 487 -16.47 6.85 10.11
CA ASP A 487 -17.78 6.48 10.62
C ASP A 487 -17.75 5.08 11.20
N LEU A 488 -18.33 4.92 12.38
CA LEU A 488 -18.60 3.64 13.00
C LEU A 488 -20.09 3.52 13.29
N ASP A 489 -20.72 2.61 12.56
CA ASP A 489 -22.11 2.24 12.74
C ASP A 489 -22.19 0.71 12.75
N THR A 490 -23.30 0.18 12.27
CA THR A 490 -23.67 -1.22 12.39
C THR A 490 -23.85 -1.81 11.00
N ARG A 491 -23.57 -3.11 10.87
CA ARG A 491 -23.79 -3.85 9.63
C ARG A 491 -25.23 -3.68 9.11
N PRO A 492 -26.30 -3.72 9.92
CA PRO A 492 -27.66 -3.47 9.44
C PRO A 492 -27.93 -2.04 8.91
N PHE A 493 -27.14 -1.04 9.30
CA PHE A 493 -27.22 0.32 8.75
C PHE A 493 -26.59 0.38 7.35
N TYR A 494 -25.37 -0.12 7.20
CA TYR A 494 -24.65 -0.12 5.93
C TYR A 494 -25.24 -1.12 4.92
N GLU A 495 -25.51 -2.36 5.33
CA GLU A 495 -26.06 -3.41 4.47
C GLU A 495 -27.60 -3.33 4.30
N SER A 496 -28.21 -2.19 4.66
CA SER A 496 -29.65 -1.98 4.53
C SER A 496 -30.08 -1.76 3.08
N GLY A 497 -30.81 -2.72 2.50
CA GLY A 497 -31.37 -2.59 1.16
C GLY A 497 -30.28 -2.42 0.10
N ASP A 498 -30.22 -1.23 -0.50
CA ASP A 498 -29.28 -0.87 -1.56
C ASP A 498 -28.25 0.18 -1.11
N ASN A 499 -28.12 0.48 0.18
CA ASN A 499 -27.23 1.54 0.68
C ASN A 499 -25.80 1.47 0.10
N LEU A 500 -25.11 0.34 0.24
CA LEU A 500 -23.76 0.15 -0.34
C LEU A 500 -23.73 0.08 -1.89
N ARG A 501 -24.88 -0.05 -2.56
CA ARG A 501 -24.99 -0.04 -4.03
C ARG A 501 -25.48 1.29 -4.60
N ASP A 502 -26.00 2.18 -3.74
CA ASP A 502 -26.48 3.50 -4.10
C ASP A 502 -25.34 4.50 -3.91
N ASP A 503 -24.70 4.81 -5.02
CA ASP A 503 -23.66 5.82 -5.16
C ASP A 503 -23.99 7.13 -4.45
N THR A 504 -25.23 7.61 -4.54
CA THR A 504 -25.61 8.88 -3.89
C THR A 504 -25.68 8.72 -2.38
N TRP A 505 -26.17 7.59 -1.89
CA TRP A 505 -26.21 7.33 -0.45
C TRP A 505 -24.80 7.21 0.12
N LEU A 506 -23.94 6.40 -0.50
CA LEU A 506 -22.59 6.13 -0.01
C LEU A 506 -21.68 7.35 -0.15
N TRP A 507 -21.78 8.12 -1.24
CA TRP A 507 -21.14 9.44 -1.34
C TRP A 507 -21.54 10.37 -0.21
N ASN A 508 -22.85 10.44 0.11
CA ASN A 508 -23.30 11.29 1.20
C ASN A 508 -22.79 10.80 2.55
N GLN A 509 -22.61 9.48 2.77
CA GLN A 509 -21.96 9.02 4.00
C GLN A 509 -20.53 9.54 4.06
N ILE A 510 -19.71 9.26 3.04
CA ILE A 510 -18.31 9.71 2.95
C ILE A 510 -18.21 11.23 3.16
N PHE A 511 -19.00 12.00 2.42
CA PHE A 511 -18.97 13.46 2.48
C PHE A 511 -19.47 14.05 3.80
N ASN A 512 -20.46 13.43 4.46
CA ASN A 512 -21.01 13.97 5.71
C ASN A 512 -20.14 13.64 6.93
N VAL A 513 -19.38 12.55 6.88
CA VAL A 513 -18.48 12.13 7.97
C VAL A 513 -17.07 12.67 7.78
N ALA A 514 -16.78 13.22 6.60
CA ALA A 514 -15.66 14.09 6.39
C ALA A 514 -15.91 15.43 7.10
N GLU A 515 -15.31 15.63 8.28
CA GLU A 515 -15.31 16.92 8.95
C GLU A 515 -13.94 17.26 9.55
N PRO A 516 -13.51 18.54 9.46
CA PRO A 516 -12.21 19.03 9.93
C PRO A 516 -12.02 19.05 11.46
N ASN A 517 -12.94 18.45 12.24
CA ASN A 517 -12.91 18.45 13.71
C ASN A 517 -12.62 17.07 14.33
N ILE A 518 -12.43 16.02 13.53
CA ILE A 518 -12.00 14.71 14.04
C ILE A 518 -10.54 14.78 14.54
N ILE A 519 -9.71 15.69 14.00
CA ILE A 519 -8.26 15.75 14.23
C ILE A 519 -7.80 17.11 14.77
N ILE A 520 -8.56 17.83 15.61
CA ILE A 520 -7.95 18.90 16.45
C ILE A 520 -8.56 18.92 17.85
N GLY A 521 -7.97 18.14 18.76
CA GLY A 521 -8.02 18.41 20.19
C GLY A 521 -9.32 18.09 20.94
N SER A 522 -10.22 17.26 20.42
CA SER A 522 -11.31 16.72 21.25
C SER A 522 -10.78 15.61 22.16
N THR A 523 -10.37 16.00 23.36
CA THR A 523 -10.06 15.09 24.46
C THR A 523 -11.24 14.13 24.71
N GLY A 524 -11.07 12.86 24.33
CA GLY A 524 -11.68 11.72 25.04
C GLY A 524 -13.10 11.31 24.67
N LEU A 525 -13.43 11.19 23.38
CA LEU A 525 -14.54 10.35 22.96
C LEU A 525 -14.06 9.35 21.90
N THR A 526 -13.73 8.15 22.35
CA THR A 526 -13.85 6.94 21.52
C THR A 526 -15.32 6.88 21.08
N GLU A 527 -15.60 6.97 19.78
CA GLU A 527 -16.89 6.50 19.29
C GLU A 527 -16.89 4.98 19.50
N GLU A 528 -17.70 4.51 20.44
CA GLU A 528 -17.82 3.10 20.79
C GLU A 528 -19.22 2.63 20.41
N VAL A 529 -19.26 1.58 19.59
CA VAL A 529 -20.49 0.86 19.25
C VAL A 529 -20.37 -0.52 19.87
N ALA A 530 -21.27 -0.83 20.82
CA ALA A 530 -21.24 -2.05 21.61
C ALA A 530 -22.52 -2.86 21.45
N ASP A 531 -22.40 -4.18 21.48
CA ASP A 531 -23.48 -5.18 21.38
C ASP A 531 -24.20 -5.16 20.01
N VAL A 532 -23.55 -4.67 18.95
CA VAL A 532 -24.18 -4.52 17.61
C VAL A 532 -23.13 -4.60 16.48
N GLU A 533 -23.00 -5.79 15.88
CA GLU A 533 -22.33 -6.10 14.59
C GLU A 533 -21.63 -4.89 13.92
N PRO A 534 -20.43 -4.48 14.39
CA PRO A 534 -19.92 -3.16 14.06
C PRO A 534 -19.39 -3.08 12.62
N PHE A 535 -19.64 -1.95 11.96
CA PHE A 535 -19.25 -1.69 10.58
C PHE A 535 -18.61 -0.31 10.46
N ILE A 536 -17.47 -0.23 9.78
CA ILE A 536 -16.64 0.97 9.70
C ILE A 536 -16.52 1.46 8.26
N LEU A 537 -16.44 2.78 8.12
CA LEU A 537 -16.00 3.49 6.93
C LEU A 537 -14.81 4.40 7.31
N PHE A 538 -13.68 4.19 6.64
CA PHE A 538 -12.57 5.15 6.59
C PHE A 538 -12.62 5.92 5.28
N SER A 539 -12.29 7.21 5.32
CA SER A 539 -12.07 8.00 4.12
C SER A 539 -10.99 9.05 4.28
N SER A 540 -10.24 9.28 3.22
CA SER A 540 -9.31 10.39 3.07
C SER A 540 -9.61 11.13 1.76
N GLY A 541 -9.68 12.46 1.84
CA GLY A 541 -10.07 13.33 0.74
C GLY A 541 -10.68 14.66 1.19
N PRO A 542 -11.12 15.50 0.24
CA PRO A 542 -10.91 15.31 -1.19
C PRO A 542 -9.48 15.68 -1.60
N VAL A 543 -8.92 14.96 -2.58
CA VAL A 543 -7.66 15.34 -3.25
C VAL A 543 -7.85 15.48 -4.76
N SER A 544 -6.93 16.24 -5.36
CA SER A 544 -6.82 16.36 -6.81
C SER A 544 -6.18 15.10 -7.40
N LEU A 545 -6.68 14.62 -8.53
CA LEU A 545 -5.98 13.58 -9.29
C LEU A 545 -6.05 13.86 -10.80
N ARG A 546 -4.98 14.47 -11.31
CA ARG A 546 -4.85 14.84 -12.72
C ARG A 546 -4.70 13.59 -13.61
N PRO A 547 -4.99 13.67 -14.92
CA PRO A 547 -4.74 12.56 -15.83
C PRO A 547 -3.28 12.07 -15.75
N GLN A 548 -3.09 10.76 -15.66
CA GLN A 548 -1.82 10.04 -15.49
C GLN A 548 -1.12 10.25 -14.14
N ALA A 549 -1.71 10.99 -13.21
CA ALA A 549 -1.19 11.09 -11.85
C ALA A 549 -1.53 9.83 -11.05
N THR A 550 -0.64 9.49 -10.12
CA THR A 550 -0.78 8.39 -9.17
C THR A 550 -0.85 8.96 -7.75
N THR A 551 -1.65 8.34 -6.90
CA THR A 551 -1.72 8.60 -5.47
C THR A 551 -1.80 7.28 -4.71
N PHE A 552 -1.64 7.34 -3.39
CA PHE A 552 -1.58 6.17 -2.52
C PHE A 552 -2.65 6.22 -1.44
N PHE A 553 -3.06 5.05 -0.99
CA PHE A 553 -3.91 4.87 0.17
C PHE A 553 -3.48 3.54 0.78
N SER A 554 -3.12 3.52 2.06
CA SER A 554 -2.64 2.29 2.70
C SER A 554 -3.16 2.14 4.11
N THR A 555 -3.45 0.89 4.46
CA THR A 555 -3.90 0.48 5.79
C THR A 555 -3.14 -0.75 6.26
N ALA A 556 -3.17 -1.02 7.56
CA ALA A 556 -2.71 -2.28 8.12
C ALA A 556 -3.78 -2.93 8.98
N TRP A 557 -4.04 -4.20 8.72
CA TRP A 557 -4.92 -5.02 9.55
C TRP A 557 -4.09 -5.65 10.67
N ILE A 558 -4.38 -5.25 11.91
CA ILE A 558 -3.61 -5.55 13.12
C ILE A 558 -4.42 -6.45 14.04
N PHE A 559 -3.72 -7.33 14.74
CA PHE A 559 -4.25 -8.13 15.84
C PHE A 559 -3.42 -7.96 17.12
N GLY A 560 -4.02 -8.27 18.27
CA GLY A 560 -3.32 -8.24 19.56
C GLY A 560 -3.90 -9.23 20.57
N ALA A 561 -3.02 -9.85 21.35
CA ALA A 561 -3.39 -10.87 22.33
C ALA A 561 -3.79 -10.27 23.68
N GLY A 562 -4.56 -11.05 24.43
CA GLY A 562 -4.88 -10.76 25.83
C GLY A 562 -6.21 -10.03 26.01
N PRO A 563 -6.66 -9.92 27.27
CA PRO A 563 -7.93 -9.27 27.61
C PRO A 563 -7.82 -7.74 27.67
N ASP A 564 -6.60 -7.19 27.68
CA ASP A 564 -6.34 -5.75 27.62
C ASP A 564 -5.75 -5.39 26.24
N ASP A 565 -6.08 -4.20 25.76
CA ASP A 565 -5.70 -3.66 24.45
C ASP A 565 -4.17 -3.40 24.29
N THR A 566 -3.37 -3.74 25.31
CA THR A 566 -1.95 -3.43 25.39
C THR A 566 -1.14 -3.96 24.22
N ASP A 567 -1.33 -5.24 23.86
CA ASP A 567 -0.57 -5.88 22.78
C ASP A 567 -1.01 -5.34 21.40
N PHE A 568 -2.32 -5.06 21.23
CA PHE A 568 -2.85 -4.43 20.02
C PHE A 568 -2.22 -3.05 19.77
N PHE A 569 -2.21 -2.18 20.78
CA PHE A 569 -1.61 -0.85 20.64
C PHE A 569 -0.08 -0.89 20.56
N LYS A 570 0.57 -1.93 21.11
CA LYS A 570 1.99 -2.20 20.85
C LYS A 570 2.21 -2.53 19.38
N ASN A 571 1.43 -3.45 18.82
CA ASN A 571 1.52 -3.84 17.42
C ASN A 571 1.20 -2.67 16.48
N ARG A 572 0.24 -1.80 16.83
CA ARG A 572 -0.03 -0.54 16.09
C ARG A 572 1.18 0.37 15.99
N ARG A 573 1.92 0.58 17.09
CA ARG A 573 3.15 1.39 17.07
C ARG A 573 4.24 0.74 16.22
N THR A 574 4.42 -0.57 16.34
CA THR A 574 5.38 -1.29 15.50
C THR A 574 5.04 -1.23 14.02
N VAL A 575 3.75 -1.32 13.68
CA VAL A 575 3.26 -1.14 12.30
C VAL A 575 3.58 0.26 11.77
N GLN A 576 3.43 1.31 12.59
CA GLN A 576 3.84 2.67 12.18
C GLN A 576 5.34 2.72 11.90
N SER A 577 6.17 2.16 12.79
CA SER A 577 7.62 2.14 12.60
C SER A 577 8.07 1.37 11.36
N ILE A 578 7.31 0.36 10.93
CA ILE A 578 7.58 -0.37 9.68
C ILE A 578 7.17 0.48 8.47
N TYR A 579 6.04 1.20 8.57
CA TYR A 579 5.60 2.13 7.53
C TYR A 579 6.62 3.25 7.31
N ASN A 580 6.98 4.00 8.36
CA ASN A 580 8.00 5.08 8.35
C ASN A 580 9.42 4.62 8.02
N ALA A 581 9.62 3.31 7.81
CA ALA A 581 10.89 2.76 7.35
C ALA A 581 10.75 2.21 5.94
N ASP A 582 9.80 2.73 5.15
CA ASP A 582 9.47 2.31 3.79
C ASP A 582 9.11 0.84 3.63
N TYR A 583 8.53 0.20 4.66
CA TYR A 583 8.37 -1.25 4.71
C TYR A 583 9.68 -2.03 4.67
N GLN A 584 10.80 -1.38 5.04
CA GLN A 584 12.11 -1.97 5.24
C GLN A 584 12.42 -2.10 6.72
N PHE A 585 12.80 -3.31 7.11
CA PHE A 585 13.31 -3.59 8.44
C PHE A 585 14.11 -4.88 8.37
N ALA A 586 14.88 -5.17 9.43
CA ALA A 586 15.70 -6.35 9.48
C ALA A 586 14.90 -7.63 9.17
N GLN A 587 15.28 -8.28 8.06
CA GLN A 587 14.69 -9.52 7.62
C GLN A 587 15.50 -10.71 8.13
N PRO A 588 14.86 -11.86 8.42
CA PRO A 588 15.63 -13.07 8.68
C PRO A 588 16.45 -13.47 7.44
N PRO A 589 17.64 -14.06 7.62
CA PRO A 589 18.40 -14.62 6.51
C PRO A 589 17.58 -15.62 5.69
N PHE A 590 17.87 -15.77 4.40
CA PHE A 590 17.15 -16.70 3.52
C PHE A 590 16.93 -18.09 4.16
N THR A 591 15.67 -18.53 4.16
CA THR A 591 15.28 -19.82 4.76
C THR A 591 16.02 -20.97 4.08
N PRO A 592 16.82 -21.77 4.81
CA PRO A 592 17.57 -22.89 4.22
C PRO A 592 16.66 -24.08 3.93
N THR A 593 17.00 -24.88 2.91
CA THR A 593 16.23 -26.08 2.58
C THR A 593 16.59 -27.25 3.50
N LEU A 594 15.65 -27.72 4.33
CA LEU A 594 15.84 -28.89 5.19
C LEU A 594 15.45 -30.20 4.48
N LEU A 595 16.38 -31.16 4.42
CA LEU A 595 16.15 -32.52 3.95
C LEU A 595 16.14 -33.50 5.13
N ALA A 596 15.08 -34.32 5.21
CA ALA A 596 14.95 -35.39 6.20
C ALA A 596 15.03 -36.77 5.53
N VAL A 597 16.03 -37.56 5.91
CA VAL A 597 16.21 -38.94 5.43
C VAL A 597 15.87 -39.93 6.55
N PRO A 598 14.82 -40.76 6.39
CA PRO A 598 14.46 -41.75 7.39
C PRO A 598 15.49 -42.89 7.44
N GLY A 599 15.77 -43.38 8.65
CA GLY A 599 16.57 -44.57 8.90
C GLY A 599 15.98 -45.43 10.02
N ASP A 600 16.62 -46.55 10.31
CA ASP A 600 16.20 -47.43 11.41
C ASP A 600 16.36 -46.71 12.76
N GLU A 601 15.24 -46.48 13.45
CA GLU A 601 15.13 -45.75 14.73
C GLU A 601 15.79 -44.35 14.75
N ARG A 602 16.00 -43.73 13.59
CA ARG A 602 16.61 -42.40 13.47
C ARG A 602 16.16 -41.64 12.22
N VAL A 603 16.31 -40.33 12.25
CA VAL A 603 16.19 -39.45 11.07
C VAL A 603 17.51 -38.69 10.93
N VAL A 604 18.04 -38.62 9.71
CA VAL A 604 19.18 -37.77 9.39
C VAL A 604 18.64 -36.50 8.77
N LEU A 605 18.95 -35.37 9.40
CA LEU A 605 18.60 -34.05 8.90
C LEU A 605 19.85 -33.42 8.29
N THR A 606 19.71 -32.85 7.10
CA THR A 606 20.75 -32.08 6.40
C THR A 606 20.10 -30.84 5.80
N TRP A 607 20.81 -29.73 5.74
CA TRP A 607 20.33 -28.49 5.11
C TRP A 607 21.43 -27.86 4.26
N ASP A 608 21.04 -26.97 3.34
CA ASP A 608 21.97 -26.15 2.57
C ASP A 608 22.52 -24.97 3.38
N THR A 609 23.35 -24.13 2.74
CA THR A 609 23.97 -22.96 3.36
C THR A 609 23.45 -21.65 2.76
N LEU A 610 22.25 -21.64 2.16
CA LEU A 610 21.75 -20.46 1.45
C LEU A 610 21.69 -19.23 2.37
N ALA A 611 21.24 -19.43 3.61
CA ALA A 611 21.19 -18.41 4.67
C ALA A 611 22.52 -17.66 4.89
N VAL A 612 23.67 -18.30 4.65
CA VAL A 612 25.01 -17.71 4.87
C VAL A 612 25.32 -16.63 3.83
N ALA A 613 24.69 -16.69 2.65
CA ALA A 613 24.85 -15.72 1.58
C ALA A 613 23.75 -14.65 1.59
N SER A 614 22.94 -14.57 2.65
CA SER A 614 21.88 -13.56 2.79
C SER A 614 22.50 -12.21 3.11
N PHE A 615 22.29 -11.24 2.23
CA PHE A 615 22.61 -9.84 2.47
C PHE A 615 21.36 -9.16 3.04
N ASP A 616 21.48 -8.54 4.21
CA ASP A 616 20.41 -7.77 4.81
C ASP A 616 20.48 -6.32 4.28
N ARG A 617 19.45 -5.93 3.52
CA ARG A 617 19.34 -4.61 2.90
C ARG A 617 19.12 -3.50 3.92
N PHE A 618 18.49 -3.82 5.05
CA PHE A 618 18.27 -2.82 6.11
C PHE A 618 19.59 -2.46 6.80
N SER A 619 20.36 -3.44 7.27
CA SER A 619 21.67 -3.18 7.90
C SER A 619 22.83 -2.98 6.91
N GLN A 620 22.58 -3.13 5.61
CA GLN A 620 23.58 -3.07 4.54
C GLN A 620 24.77 -4.02 4.80
N SER A 621 24.50 -5.23 5.31
CA SER A 621 25.54 -6.16 5.74
C SER A 621 25.14 -7.65 5.65
N PHE A 622 26.13 -8.55 5.66
CA PHE A 622 25.90 -9.98 5.86
C PHE A 622 25.83 -10.27 7.36
N ASP A 623 24.62 -10.53 7.87
CA ASP A 623 24.31 -10.58 9.30
C ASP A 623 23.98 -12.00 9.83
N PHE A 624 24.23 -13.03 9.02
CA PHE A 624 24.00 -14.43 9.42
C PHE A 624 24.85 -14.83 10.64
N GLU A 625 24.20 -15.23 11.74
CA GLU A 625 24.86 -15.60 13.00
C GLU A 625 24.78 -17.08 13.37
N GLY A 626 24.00 -17.90 12.65
CA GLY A 626 23.92 -19.33 12.95
C GLY A 626 22.61 -20.01 12.57
N PHE A 627 22.46 -21.27 12.98
CA PHE A 627 21.27 -22.07 12.74
C PHE A 627 20.56 -22.43 14.03
N ARG A 628 19.22 -22.41 14.00
CA ARG A 628 18.36 -23.02 15.02
C ARG A 628 17.50 -24.11 14.38
N LEU A 629 17.38 -25.24 15.08
CA LEU A 629 16.50 -26.33 14.67
C LEU A 629 15.29 -26.38 15.60
N TYR A 630 14.11 -26.28 14.98
CA TYR A 630 12.82 -26.39 15.65
C TYR A 630 12.15 -27.71 15.30
N LYS A 631 11.24 -28.15 16.17
CA LYS A 631 10.44 -29.35 15.95
C LYS A 631 9.08 -29.12 16.58
N GLY A 632 8.04 -29.37 15.79
CA GLY A 632 6.67 -29.35 16.27
C GLY A 632 5.86 -30.55 15.81
N THR A 633 4.63 -30.65 16.32
CA THR A 633 3.63 -31.67 15.96
C THR A 633 2.60 -31.17 14.95
N ASP A 634 2.59 -29.87 14.69
CA ASP A 634 1.77 -29.18 13.69
C ASP A 634 2.64 -28.28 12.79
N PRO A 635 2.13 -27.85 11.61
CA PRO A 635 2.87 -27.01 10.68
C PRO A 635 3.24 -25.61 11.21
N LEU A 636 2.53 -25.08 12.20
CA LEU A 636 2.79 -23.78 12.81
C LEU A 636 3.80 -23.86 13.97
N LEU A 637 4.30 -25.07 14.26
CA LEU A 637 5.22 -25.34 15.36
C LEU A 637 4.68 -24.84 16.71
N SER A 638 3.36 -24.87 16.89
CA SER A 638 2.65 -24.25 18.02
C SER A 638 3.11 -24.80 19.36
N ASP A 639 3.41 -26.09 19.43
CA ASP A 639 3.94 -26.78 20.61
C ASP A 639 5.38 -26.39 20.98
N SER A 640 6.11 -25.75 20.07
CA SER A 640 7.45 -25.21 20.32
C SER A 640 7.45 -23.72 20.67
N ARG A 641 6.37 -22.97 20.35
CA ARG A 641 6.19 -21.54 20.64
C ARG A 641 5.87 -21.29 22.11
N THR A 642 6.90 -21.41 22.94
CA THR A 642 6.76 -21.48 24.42
C THR A 642 7.59 -20.43 25.16
N ILE A 643 8.41 -19.65 24.47
CA ILE A 643 9.18 -18.57 25.06
C ILE A 643 8.34 -17.31 24.98
N THR A 644 8.04 -16.70 26.12
CA THR A 644 7.16 -15.54 26.22
C THR A 644 7.94 -14.23 26.24
N ASN A 645 7.29 -13.16 25.79
CA ASN A 645 7.75 -11.78 26.04
C ASN A 645 7.56 -11.38 27.51
N VAL A 646 7.80 -10.09 27.82
CA VAL A 646 7.69 -9.54 29.18
C VAL A 646 6.25 -9.54 29.72
N ASP A 647 5.27 -9.54 28.84
CA ASP A 647 3.84 -9.51 29.15
C ASP A 647 3.23 -10.92 29.25
N GLY A 648 4.00 -11.95 28.89
CA GLY A 648 3.58 -13.35 28.98
C GLY A 648 3.01 -13.93 27.67
N THR A 649 2.97 -13.15 26.59
CA THR A 649 2.55 -13.61 25.26
C THR A 649 3.62 -14.54 24.66
N PRO A 650 3.26 -15.75 24.21
CA PRO A 650 4.19 -16.64 23.51
C PRO A 650 4.70 -16.03 22.19
N THR A 651 6.00 -15.75 22.10
CA THR A 651 6.62 -15.03 20.97
C THR A 651 7.67 -15.86 20.26
N PHE A 652 8.54 -16.57 20.98
CA PHE A 652 9.64 -17.32 20.36
C PHE A 652 9.47 -18.83 20.49
N PHE A 653 9.97 -19.52 19.46
CA PHE A 653 10.09 -20.97 19.45
C PHE A 653 11.28 -21.42 20.30
N LYS A 654 11.10 -22.51 21.04
CA LYS A 654 12.17 -23.17 21.78
C LYS A 654 12.93 -24.12 20.85
N PRO A 655 14.20 -23.84 20.52
CA PRO A 655 14.96 -24.72 19.64
C PRO A 655 15.32 -26.03 20.35
N ILE A 656 15.39 -27.12 19.58
CA ILE A 656 15.95 -28.40 20.05
C ILE A 656 17.47 -28.45 19.88
N ALA A 657 18.03 -27.61 19.01
CA ALA A 657 19.46 -27.40 18.82
C ALA A 657 19.74 -26.01 18.25
N GLN A 658 20.92 -25.46 18.56
CA GLN A 658 21.39 -24.16 18.08
C GLN A 658 22.90 -24.27 17.79
N TRP A 659 23.34 -23.66 16.68
CA TRP A 659 24.73 -23.61 16.24
C TRP A 659 25.07 -22.19 15.81
N ASP A 660 25.72 -21.45 16.70
CA ASP A 660 26.12 -20.06 16.45
C ASP A 660 27.53 -19.99 15.85
N LEU A 661 27.81 -18.91 15.12
CA LEU A 661 29.17 -18.61 14.67
C LEU A 661 30.10 -18.28 15.84
N GLU A 662 31.36 -18.72 15.76
CA GLU A 662 32.38 -18.41 16.76
C GLU A 662 33.05 -17.06 16.44
N ASN A 663 32.31 -15.96 16.56
CA ASN A 663 32.75 -14.60 16.23
C ASN A 663 32.66 -13.60 17.42
N GLY A 664 32.09 -14.01 18.56
CA GLY A 664 31.96 -13.19 19.76
C GLY A 664 30.73 -12.27 19.80
N ILE A 665 29.83 -12.35 18.81
CA ILE A 665 28.55 -11.66 18.79
C ILE A 665 27.52 -12.47 19.59
N SER A 666 26.66 -11.80 20.37
CA SER A 666 25.61 -12.46 21.14
C SER A 666 24.51 -11.49 21.55
N GLY A 667 23.28 -12.00 21.71
CA GLY A 667 22.12 -11.22 22.15
C GLY A 667 21.34 -10.58 21.00
N PRO A 668 20.24 -9.86 21.31
CA PRO A 668 19.47 -9.14 20.31
C PRO A 668 20.22 -7.90 19.80
N ARG A 669 20.00 -7.56 18.53
CA ARG A 669 20.33 -6.25 17.93
C ARG A 669 19.05 -5.42 17.87
N THR A 670 19.11 -4.15 18.25
CA THR A 670 18.01 -3.21 18.03
C THR A 670 17.94 -2.88 16.55
N VAL A 671 16.75 -2.98 15.95
CA VAL A 671 16.53 -2.82 14.50
C VAL A 671 15.47 -1.77 14.17
N LEU A 672 14.57 -1.44 15.10
CA LEU A 672 13.63 -0.33 14.99
C LEU A 672 13.70 0.48 16.30
N GLY A 673 13.75 1.80 16.19
CA GLY A 673 13.97 2.75 17.29
C GLY A 673 12.67 3.30 17.86
#